data_AF-W2G8E0-F1
#
_entry.id   AF-W2G8E0-F1
#
_cell.length_a   1.000
_cell.length_b   1.000
_cell.length_c   1.000
_cell.angle_alpha   90.00
_cell.angle_beta   90.00
_cell.angle_gamma   90.00
#
_symmetry.space_group_name_H-M   'P 1'
#
loop_
_entity.id
_entity.type
_entity.pdbx_description
1 polymer ?
#
loop_
_entity_poly.entity_id
_entity_poly.type
_entity_poly.pdbx_seq_one_letter_code
_entity_poly.pdbx_strand_id
1 'polypeptide(L)'
;MDTGGDASPPASPSNSGATNAPTSAPAASATPTSNAPNATSALANGLEDSENESDNDDSRGRKRRRLRRGDAPSSPPAGAPASPTLSQIANGDDADNMDDFVVGDMEREEAQGDDDYGEQAEELDEEIVDELDIQERERHYFSEDELDDDVDGEDLGENAEMDYRRMETLDRYDTNMLDTRQYEDMDLDTRRAVEDELNRRDAREGRIAQVFQEDQEMEHDDAHRRRFRRRQEGEDGYDDVGGAADHDEEPINLEHFDVPLREWIATERPRNEIKRRFRNFLNTFADGKGRLVYHEKIVQLAQRNEQSLEIEIGDVIHSMSMVAAWLVEAPKDMLAILDEVAKEVVLALFPYYSTIHQQIYVRILDLPGTERLRDLRTAHLNFLIKVSGVVTRRTSVFPQLQLVKVNCPGCGAVLGPFTQQSQQEVKLNACPECQFRGNFPVNSEQTVYRNFQKITLQESPGSVPPGRVPRSKDVVLVGDLIDKARPGDEIAVTGIYTNTPDPTLNLRDGFPVFRTVIEANHVERRADVLGSQLLTAEDKKQILRLAKQPDIAQRIINSIAPSIYGHQQVKTALALALFGGKPKFIKNSRVRGDLNVLMVGDPGTAKSQFLKFAKQTAPRAVYSTGKGASAVGLTAGVSRDPFTKEWVLQGGALVLADKGVCLIDEFDKMNEQDRTSIHEAMEQQSISVSKAGIVTSLQARCSVIAAANPIGGRYNAARTFAENVELTDPILQRFDLLCVLQDKVDPVDDERLADFVVSSHMRSNSKKSPEEQEGDEEEELSAMTQSMQVGDADASMTLDQELLRKYILYARTYVNPVLASGLDTGKVEAFYAQLRRASQHTGAVPVAVRHLESLFRMAEAHARMHLRDTVGDEDLALAIRVLTESLCDAQKFTFKRQWRRLFRPYLTYRQDNNVLLLHVLHELFKSAHAYQQLRMQTNAQAGHRSHKETTLTVLRDDLLSKAKSVGIYDLSEFYESAAFTKAGFHIDEATNSIIKDI
;
A
#
# COMPACT_ATOMS: atom_id res chain seq x y z
N MET A 1 30.76 30.45 -50.36
CA MET A 1 29.48 31.08 -50.71
C MET A 1 28.79 30.21 -51.73
N ASP A 2 27.47 30.21 -51.67
CA ASP A 2 26.51 30.00 -52.75
C ASP A 2 26.29 28.59 -53.33
N THR A 3 24.99 28.32 -53.47
CA THR A 3 24.31 27.07 -53.78
C THR A 3 23.97 26.92 -55.26
N GLY A 4 23.92 25.67 -55.71
CA GLY A 4 23.31 25.25 -56.98
C GLY A 4 23.59 23.76 -57.22
N GLY A 5 22.70 22.96 -57.82
CA GLY A 5 21.33 23.25 -58.26
C GLY A 5 20.69 22.02 -58.93
N ASP A 6 19.38 22.08 -59.15
CA ASP A 6 18.54 21.34 -60.13
C ASP A 6 18.50 19.80 -60.27
N ALA A 7 17.30 19.37 -60.68
CA ALA A 7 16.95 18.23 -61.55
C ALA A 7 17.30 16.77 -61.17
N SER A 8 16.29 16.09 -60.60
CA SER A 8 15.55 14.92 -61.13
C SER A 8 16.25 13.74 -61.86
N PRO A 9 15.74 12.50 -61.71
CA PRO A 9 16.48 11.25 -61.95
C PRO A 9 16.48 10.78 -63.42
N PRO A 10 17.39 9.84 -63.80
CA PRO A 10 16.96 8.43 -63.87
C PRO A 10 18.06 7.36 -63.61
N ALA A 11 17.61 6.09 -63.73
CA ALA A 11 18.36 4.91 -64.16
C ALA A 11 19.25 4.13 -63.16
N SER A 12 19.39 2.84 -63.48
CA SER A 12 20.13 1.79 -62.77
C SER A 12 21.35 1.32 -63.57
N PRO A 13 22.28 0.58 -62.94
CA PRO A 13 23.11 -0.42 -63.61
C PRO A 13 22.71 -1.85 -63.23
N SER A 14 23.09 -2.82 -64.06
CA SER A 14 22.86 -4.27 -63.87
C SER A 14 24.09 -5.09 -64.29
N ASN A 15 24.06 -6.40 -64.03
CA ASN A 15 25.11 -7.41 -64.29
C ASN A 15 26.32 -7.39 -63.32
N SER A 16 26.91 -8.53 -62.92
CA SER A 16 26.50 -9.95 -63.13
C SER A 16 27.26 -10.91 -62.19
N GLY A 17 26.59 -11.98 -61.74
CA GLY A 17 27.22 -13.13 -61.07
C GLY A 17 26.21 -14.17 -60.58
N ALA A 18 26.33 -15.43 -61.01
CA ALA A 18 25.48 -16.56 -60.58
C ALA A 18 25.97 -17.12 -59.21
N THR A 19 25.24 -17.93 -58.42
CA THR A 19 24.49 -19.16 -58.79
C THR A 19 23.42 -19.61 -57.75
N ASN A 20 22.35 -20.24 -58.26
CA ASN A 20 21.60 -21.39 -57.71
C ASN A 20 21.14 -21.45 -56.23
N ALA A 21 19.85 -21.20 -55.97
CA ALA A 21 18.95 -22.06 -55.17
C ALA A 21 17.46 -21.64 -55.40
N PRO A 22 16.48 -22.56 -55.50
CA PRO A 22 15.10 -22.22 -55.85
C PRO A 22 14.12 -22.07 -54.65
N THR A 23 13.01 -21.38 -54.94
CA THR A 23 11.71 -21.36 -54.21
C THR A 23 11.03 -22.75 -54.19
N SER A 24 9.94 -23.05 -53.47
CA SER A 24 8.89 -22.22 -52.83
C SER A 24 8.15 -23.01 -51.72
N ALA A 25 7.11 -22.41 -51.11
CA ALA A 25 6.15 -23.08 -50.21
C ALA A 25 5.40 -24.28 -50.85
N PRO A 26 4.70 -25.09 -50.04
CA PRO A 26 3.26 -25.25 -50.29
C PRO A 26 2.39 -25.25 -49.02
N ALA A 27 1.07 -25.32 -49.24
CA ALA A 27 0.05 -25.65 -48.24
C ALA A 27 -0.71 -26.93 -48.65
N ALA A 28 -1.74 -27.29 -47.87
CA ALA A 28 -2.79 -28.28 -48.13
C ALA A 28 -2.56 -29.76 -47.73
N SER A 29 -3.36 -30.18 -46.73
CA SER A 29 -4.20 -31.40 -46.64
C SER A 29 -3.73 -32.80 -47.10
N ALA A 30 -4.05 -33.78 -46.22
CA ALA A 30 -4.61 -35.12 -46.50
C ALA A 30 -3.86 -36.34 -45.88
N THR A 31 -4.66 -37.35 -45.53
CA THR A 31 -4.37 -38.71 -45.00
C THR A 31 -3.97 -39.67 -46.15
N PRO A 32 -3.47 -40.95 -45.97
CA PRO A 32 -4.03 -41.96 -45.04
C PRO A 32 -3.21 -43.20 -44.53
N THR A 33 -3.84 -43.93 -43.59
CA THR A 33 -3.84 -45.41 -43.37
C THR A 33 -2.55 -46.26 -43.18
N SER A 34 -2.43 -46.92 -42.00
CA SER A 34 -2.69 -48.38 -41.77
C SER A 34 -1.68 -49.19 -40.90
N ASN A 35 -2.26 -50.11 -40.11
CA ASN A 35 -1.78 -51.40 -39.59
C ASN A 35 -0.63 -51.52 -38.56
N ALA A 36 -0.88 -52.37 -37.55
CA ALA A 36 0.09 -52.93 -36.59
C ALA A 36 0.72 -54.24 -37.11
N PRO A 37 1.68 -54.86 -36.40
CA PRO A 37 1.28 -56.06 -35.61
C PRO A 37 2.11 -56.42 -34.34
N ASN A 38 1.43 -57.11 -33.42
CA ASN A 38 1.83 -58.30 -32.62
C ASN A 38 3.03 -58.35 -31.62
N ALA A 39 2.78 -59.19 -30.59
CA ALA A 39 3.70 -60.02 -29.77
C ALA A 39 4.58 -59.34 -28.70
N THR A 40 4.89 -59.89 -27.50
CA THR A 40 4.30 -60.81 -26.48
C THR A 40 5.44 -61.56 -25.74
N SER A 41 5.19 -62.04 -24.50
CA SER A 41 6.11 -62.83 -23.63
C SER A 41 7.23 -62.01 -22.94
N ALA A 42 7.76 -62.35 -21.75
CA ALA A 42 7.53 -63.42 -20.75
C ALA A 42 8.07 -62.93 -19.37
N LEU A 43 7.78 -63.41 -18.14
CA LEU A 43 6.90 -64.43 -17.51
C LEU A 43 6.14 -63.74 -16.33
N ALA A 44 5.10 -64.22 -15.63
CA ALA A 44 4.55 -65.56 -15.28
C ALA A 44 5.16 -66.26 -14.03
N ASN A 45 4.56 -66.00 -12.84
CA ASN A 45 4.10 -66.98 -11.81
C ASN A 45 3.78 -66.28 -10.48
N GLY A 46 2.67 -66.55 -9.78
CA GLY A 46 1.53 -67.44 -10.11
C GLY A 46 0.50 -67.56 -8.97
N LEU A 47 -0.44 -68.52 -9.12
CA LEU A 47 -1.50 -68.94 -8.17
C LEU A 47 -2.68 -67.94 -8.04
N GLU A 48 -3.82 -68.20 -8.68
CA GLU A 48 -5.00 -69.01 -8.20
C GLU A 48 -5.90 -68.16 -7.25
N ASP A 49 -7.07 -67.66 -7.68
CA ASP A 49 -8.38 -68.34 -7.91
C ASP A 49 -9.11 -68.69 -6.58
N SER A 50 -10.43 -68.44 -6.38
CA SER A 50 -11.48 -67.83 -7.21
C SER A 50 -12.76 -67.44 -6.41
N GLU A 51 -13.46 -66.38 -6.84
CA GLU A 51 -14.93 -66.14 -6.82
C GLU A 51 -15.82 -66.23 -5.52
N ASN A 52 -16.64 -65.16 -5.32
CA ASN A 52 -18.03 -65.13 -4.80
C ASN A 52 -18.34 -65.62 -3.34
N GLU A 53 -19.47 -65.29 -2.68
CA GLU A 53 -20.69 -64.53 -3.02
C GLU A 53 -21.35 -63.92 -1.74
N SER A 54 -22.15 -62.85 -1.90
CA SER A 54 -23.20 -62.30 -0.98
C SER A 54 -22.84 -62.03 0.52
N ASP A 55 -23.66 -61.45 1.41
CA ASP A 55 -25.11 -61.14 1.39
C ASP A 55 -25.49 -59.88 2.21
N ASN A 56 -26.75 -59.45 2.10
CA ASN A 56 -27.36 -58.40 2.96
C ASN A 56 -28.02 -59.01 4.22
N ASP A 57 -28.30 -58.21 5.27
CA ASP A 57 -29.64 -57.64 5.51
C ASP A 57 -29.66 -56.71 6.76
N ASP A 58 -30.78 -56.03 6.99
CA ASP A 58 -30.92 -54.79 7.77
C ASP A 58 -31.64 -54.99 9.14
N SER A 59 -31.58 -53.94 9.97
CA SER A 59 -32.77 -53.27 10.55
C SER A 59 -32.85 -53.03 12.07
N ARG A 60 -33.38 -51.83 12.38
CA ARG A 60 -34.18 -51.43 13.57
C ARG A 60 -33.51 -51.40 14.95
N GLY A 61 -33.40 -50.19 15.53
CA GLY A 61 -33.24 -49.95 16.97
C GLY A 61 -34.30 -49.01 17.55
N ARG A 62 -34.46 -48.95 18.89
CA ARG A 62 -35.13 -47.86 19.63
C ARG A 62 -34.96 -47.95 21.17
N LYS A 63 -34.56 -46.83 21.81
CA LYS A 63 -35.03 -46.26 23.11
C LYS A 63 -35.22 -47.22 24.33
N ARG A 64 -34.68 -47.02 25.56
CA ARG A 64 -34.97 -45.90 26.51
C ARG A 64 -34.37 -46.12 27.94
N ARG A 65 -33.90 -45.04 28.58
CA ARG A 65 -34.03 -44.63 30.02
C ARG A 65 -33.79 -45.59 31.24
N ARG A 66 -32.74 -45.24 32.02
CA ARG A 66 -32.73 -44.72 33.44
C ARG A 66 -33.26 -45.52 34.68
N LEU A 67 -32.33 -45.69 35.65
CA LEU A 67 -32.37 -45.36 37.11
C LEU A 67 -32.89 -46.32 38.23
N ARG A 68 -31.98 -46.59 39.20
CA ARG A 68 -32.16 -46.69 40.70
C ARG A 68 -32.97 -47.90 41.26
N ARG A 69 -32.81 -48.37 42.53
CA ARG A 69 -31.96 -48.02 43.71
C ARG A 69 -31.86 -49.22 44.72
N GLY A 70 -30.72 -49.41 45.40
CA GLY A 70 -30.56 -50.00 46.77
C GLY A 70 -30.97 -51.48 47.07
N ASP A 71 -30.55 -52.14 48.17
CA ASP A 71 -29.46 -51.90 49.15
C ASP A 71 -29.17 -53.17 50.03
N ALA A 72 -27.88 -53.46 50.35
CA ALA A 72 -27.33 -54.18 51.53
C ALA A 72 -27.74 -55.67 51.84
N PRO A 73 -27.16 -56.43 52.84
CA PRO A 73 -26.09 -56.10 53.83
C PRO A 73 -24.97 -57.17 54.14
N SER A 74 -24.00 -56.81 55.01
CA SER A 74 -22.99 -57.64 55.77
C SER A 74 -21.78 -58.22 55.00
N SER A 75 -20.56 -58.43 55.55
CA SER A 75 -19.99 -58.41 56.93
C SER A 75 -18.47 -57.96 56.99
N PRO A 76 -17.81 -57.74 58.18
CA PRO A 76 -16.51 -57.02 58.35
C PRO A 76 -15.41 -57.88 59.10
N PRO A 77 -14.34 -57.39 59.82
CA PRO A 77 -13.71 -56.04 60.02
C PRO A 77 -12.12 -55.94 60.06
N ALA A 78 -11.59 -54.69 60.07
CA ALA A 78 -10.39 -54.06 60.72
C ALA A 78 -9.05 -54.78 61.11
N GLY A 79 -7.91 -54.04 61.09
CA GLY A 79 -6.72 -54.31 61.95
C GLY A 79 -5.31 -53.81 61.49
N ALA A 80 -4.44 -53.43 62.45
CA ALA A 80 -2.97 -53.17 62.35
C ALA A 80 -2.29 -53.74 63.65
N PRO A 81 -0.98 -53.57 64.04
CA PRO A 81 0.19 -52.85 63.46
C PRO A 81 1.60 -53.55 63.61
N ALA A 82 2.70 -52.79 63.42
CA ALA A 82 4.05 -52.91 64.04
C ALA A 82 5.12 -53.97 63.59
N SER A 83 6.36 -53.76 64.06
CA SER A 83 7.66 -54.45 63.78
C SER A 83 8.03 -55.49 64.90
N PRO A 84 9.19 -56.23 64.97
CA PRO A 84 10.55 -56.02 64.37
C PRO A 84 11.42 -57.27 63.96
N THR A 85 12.67 -57.04 63.48
CA THR A 85 13.91 -57.91 63.47
C THR A 85 13.85 -59.38 62.97
N LEU A 86 14.75 -59.93 62.11
CA LEU A 86 16.21 -60.15 62.36
C LEU A 86 16.99 -60.71 61.12
N SER A 87 18.26 -60.30 60.93
CA SER A 87 19.46 -60.99 60.36
C SER A 87 19.51 -61.85 59.05
N GLN A 88 20.35 -61.38 58.10
CA GLN A 88 21.55 -62.05 57.49
C GLN A 88 21.51 -63.05 56.29
N ILE A 89 22.65 -63.04 55.56
CA ILE A 89 23.24 -63.99 54.56
C ILE A 89 22.67 -63.96 53.11
N ALA A 90 23.45 -63.93 52.00
CA ALA A 90 24.81 -63.41 51.71
C ALA A 90 25.13 -63.43 50.17
N ASN A 91 25.90 -62.43 49.70
CA ASN A 91 26.93 -62.39 48.64
C ASN A 91 26.67 -62.92 47.19
N GLY A 92 27.38 -62.32 46.21
CA GLY A 92 27.35 -62.71 44.79
C GLY A 92 27.85 -61.61 43.84
N ASP A 93 29.14 -61.29 43.90
CA ASP A 93 29.77 -60.08 43.34
C ASP A 93 30.28 -60.22 41.89
N ASP A 94 30.43 -59.11 41.14
CA ASP A 94 31.73 -58.53 40.72
C ASP A 94 31.67 -57.47 39.58
N ALA A 95 32.71 -56.61 39.55
CA ALA A 95 33.23 -55.79 38.43
C ALA A 95 32.61 -54.41 38.05
N ASP A 96 32.93 -53.36 38.83
CA ASP A 96 33.95 -52.33 38.51
C ASP A 96 34.24 -51.93 37.03
N ASN A 97 34.56 -50.66 36.68
CA ASN A 97 34.72 -49.42 37.46
C ASN A 97 34.71 -48.18 36.52
N MET A 98 34.22 -47.01 36.97
CA MET A 98 34.95 -45.72 36.86
C MET A 98 34.29 -44.54 37.59
N ASP A 99 35.01 -44.04 38.59
CA ASP A 99 35.13 -42.64 39.03
C ASP A 99 33.83 -41.86 39.36
N ASP A 100 33.25 -42.28 40.48
CA ASP A 100 32.32 -41.53 41.34
C ASP A 100 33.06 -40.44 42.18
N PHE A 101 32.34 -39.45 42.72
CA PHE A 101 32.12 -39.29 44.17
C PHE A 101 31.45 -37.95 44.53
N VAL A 102 30.37 -38.04 45.31
CA VAL A 102 29.76 -36.92 46.04
C VAL A 102 30.04 -37.10 47.54
N VAL A 103 30.32 -35.99 48.24
CA VAL A 103 30.36 -35.92 49.71
C VAL A 103 29.52 -34.73 50.14
N GLY A 104 28.66 -34.81 51.17
CA GLY A 104 28.32 -35.95 52.03
C GLY A 104 27.65 -35.43 53.30
N ASP A 105 26.71 -36.18 53.86
CA ASP A 105 25.83 -35.68 54.93
C ASP A 105 26.48 -35.63 56.34
N MET A 106 25.84 -34.79 57.17
CA MET A 106 25.47 -35.07 58.57
C MET A 106 26.36 -34.64 59.76
N GLU A 107 25.61 -34.38 60.84
CA GLU A 107 25.95 -34.35 62.28
C GLU A 107 26.66 -33.13 62.94
N ARG A 108 25.87 -32.53 63.86
CA ARG A 108 26.16 -32.25 65.29
C ARG A 108 26.91 -31.00 65.79
N GLU A 109 26.12 -30.18 66.50
CA GLU A 109 26.23 -29.79 67.93
C GLU A 109 27.39 -28.89 68.45
N GLU A 110 27.04 -28.12 69.49
CA GLU A 110 27.86 -27.29 70.42
C GLU A 110 28.48 -25.94 69.95
N ALA A 111 27.88 -24.85 70.47
CA ALA A 111 28.48 -23.79 71.33
C ALA A 111 30.00 -23.49 71.24
N GLN A 112 30.52 -22.27 71.42
CA GLN A 112 30.05 -20.90 71.76
C GLN A 112 31.24 -19.96 71.37
N GLY A 113 31.15 -18.66 71.14
CA GLY A 113 30.08 -17.65 71.15
C GLY A 113 30.73 -16.26 70.91
N ASP A 114 29.93 -15.19 70.80
CA ASP A 114 30.14 -13.86 71.41
C ASP A 114 29.25 -12.77 70.74
N ASP A 115 28.42 -12.15 71.59
CA ASP A 115 27.87 -10.78 71.56
C ASP A 115 26.96 -10.28 70.40
N ASP A 116 25.64 -10.38 70.66
CA ASP A 116 24.69 -9.27 70.95
C ASP A 116 24.95 -7.89 70.26
N TYR A 117 23.99 -7.19 69.63
CA TYR A 117 22.56 -7.01 69.94
C TYR A 117 21.68 -6.82 68.69
N GLY A 118 20.39 -7.20 68.74
CA GLY A 118 19.44 -6.72 67.71
C GLY A 118 18.00 -7.26 67.61
N GLU A 119 17.56 -8.28 68.35
CA GLU A 119 16.21 -8.89 68.15
C GLU A 119 15.28 -8.82 69.38
N GLN A 120 14.00 -8.52 69.12
CA GLN A 120 12.76 -9.05 69.76
C GLN A 120 11.56 -8.40 69.01
N ALA A 121 10.55 -9.11 68.49
CA ALA A 121 9.56 -10.00 69.15
C ALA A 121 8.55 -9.19 70.01
N GLU A 122 7.25 -9.50 70.13
CA GLU A 122 6.47 -10.76 70.08
C GLU A 122 5.11 -10.50 69.35
N GLU A 123 4.58 -11.40 68.51
CA GLU A 123 3.66 -12.55 68.75
C GLU A 123 2.19 -12.23 69.14
N LEU A 124 1.24 -12.80 68.35
CA LEU A 124 -0.12 -13.28 68.72
C LEU A 124 -1.17 -12.23 69.20
N ASP A 125 -2.50 -12.40 69.04
CA ASP A 125 -3.31 -13.49 68.44
C ASP A 125 -4.69 -12.96 67.95
N GLU A 126 -5.45 -13.83 67.26
CA GLU A 126 -6.93 -13.82 67.08
C GLU A 126 -7.71 -12.70 66.32
N GLU A 127 -8.82 -13.15 65.71
CA GLU A 127 -10.07 -12.50 65.28
C GLU A 127 -10.15 -10.99 64.90
N ILE A 128 -10.20 -10.69 63.59
CA ILE A 128 -11.41 -10.23 62.84
C ILE A 128 -11.04 -9.94 61.37
N VAL A 129 -11.99 -10.12 60.45
CA VAL A 129 -11.86 -9.74 59.02
C VAL A 129 -12.57 -8.41 58.78
N ASP A 130 -11.86 -7.38 58.29
CA ASP A 130 -12.36 -6.40 57.30
C ASP A 130 -11.27 -5.35 56.93
N GLU A 131 -11.64 -4.35 56.12
CA GLU A 131 -10.90 -3.13 55.75
C GLU A 131 -9.61 -3.30 54.92
N LEU A 132 -9.80 -3.87 53.72
CA LEU A 132 -9.07 -3.42 52.53
C LEU A 132 -9.48 -1.99 52.17
N ASP A 133 -8.80 -0.96 52.69
CA ASP A 133 -8.99 0.40 52.15
C ASP A 133 -7.74 1.31 52.11
N ILE A 134 -7.11 1.34 50.94
CA ILE A 134 -6.66 2.59 50.31
C ILE A 134 -7.07 2.56 48.83
N GLN A 135 -8.38 2.51 48.57
CA GLN A 135 -8.97 2.95 47.28
C GLN A 135 -10.10 3.98 47.44
N GLU A 136 -10.52 4.34 48.66
CA GLU A 136 -11.42 5.46 48.86
C GLU A 136 -10.72 6.82 48.90
N ARG A 137 -10.62 7.44 47.71
CA ARG A 137 -10.90 8.88 47.62
C ARG A 137 -11.55 9.37 46.32
N GLU A 138 -12.30 8.51 45.63
CA GLU A 138 -13.12 8.96 44.47
C GLU A 138 -14.42 8.16 44.22
N ARG A 139 -15.00 7.57 45.28
CA ARG A 139 -16.41 7.11 45.29
C ARG A 139 -17.07 7.54 46.59
N HIS A 140 -18.08 8.41 46.51
CA HIS A 140 -18.97 8.66 47.64
C HIS A 140 -20.33 9.23 47.17
N TYR A 141 -21.08 8.41 46.43
CA TYR A 141 -22.53 8.53 46.24
C TYR A 141 -23.06 7.17 45.75
N PHE A 142 -24.34 6.88 46.04
CA PHE A 142 -25.01 5.58 45.89
C PHE A 142 -24.52 4.50 46.88
N SER A 143 -25.10 4.53 48.07
CA SER A 143 -25.42 3.31 48.81
C SER A 143 -26.73 2.72 48.26
N GLU A 144 -26.91 1.41 48.39
CA GLU A 144 -28.13 0.70 48.01
C GLU A 144 -29.15 0.75 49.16
N ASP A 145 -30.41 1.07 48.83
CA ASP A 145 -31.58 0.59 49.57
C ASP A 145 -32.37 -0.31 48.60
N GLU A 146 -32.08 -1.61 48.64
CA GLU A 146 -32.93 -2.69 48.13
C GLU A 146 -33.89 -3.02 49.29
N LEU A 147 -35.23 -3.05 49.17
CA LEU A 147 -36.11 -3.81 48.27
C LEU A 147 -37.55 -3.26 48.38
N ASP A 148 -38.44 -3.68 47.47
CA ASP A 148 -39.91 -3.59 47.50
C ASP A 148 -40.53 -2.17 47.70
N ASP A 149 -41.38 -1.66 46.82
CA ASP A 149 -42.74 -2.15 46.58
C ASP A 149 -43.22 -2.01 45.11
N ASP A 150 -44.29 -2.72 44.77
CA ASP A 150 -45.05 -2.54 43.52
C ASP A 150 -45.91 -1.26 43.54
N VAL A 151 -46.21 -0.73 42.35
CA VAL A 151 -47.25 0.29 42.05
C VAL A 151 -47.02 1.70 42.62
N ASP A 152 -46.65 2.64 41.74
CA ASP A 152 -47.60 3.69 41.35
C ASP A 152 -47.22 4.38 40.03
N GLY A 153 -48.18 5.09 39.43
CA GLY A 153 -47.97 5.89 38.22
C GLY A 153 -48.03 7.38 38.53
N GLU A 154 -46.88 8.07 38.47
CA GLU A 154 -46.81 9.50 38.82
C GLU A 154 -47.32 10.41 37.69
N ASP A 155 -48.01 11.49 38.09
CA ASP A 155 -48.93 12.24 37.24
C ASP A 155 -48.24 13.39 36.47
N LEU A 156 -48.57 13.55 35.19
CA LEU A 156 -47.99 14.56 34.29
C LEU A 156 -48.62 15.97 34.47
N GLY A 157 -49.24 16.23 35.62
CA GLY A 157 -50.00 17.45 35.90
C GLY A 157 -49.21 18.58 36.59
N GLU A 158 -48.58 18.32 37.74
CA GLU A 158 -48.34 19.39 38.72
C GLU A 158 -47.01 20.15 38.60
N ASN A 159 -46.00 19.63 37.90
CA ASN A 159 -44.68 20.27 37.79
C ASN A 159 -44.47 21.17 36.55
N ALA A 160 -45.44 21.23 35.63
CA ALA A 160 -45.30 21.93 34.34
C ALA A 160 -45.05 23.45 34.44
N GLU A 161 -45.37 24.08 35.59
CA GLU A 161 -45.12 25.51 35.80
C GLU A 161 -43.64 25.85 36.10
N MET A 162 -42.80 24.86 36.45
CA MET A 162 -41.40 25.14 36.81
C MET A 162 -40.49 25.37 35.60
N ASP A 163 -40.84 24.85 34.42
CA ASP A 163 -40.07 25.04 33.17
C ASP A 163 -40.16 26.48 32.63
N TYR A 164 -41.17 27.26 33.03
CA TYR A 164 -41.38 28.65 32.59
C TYR A 164 -40.54 29.68 33.37
N ARG A 165 -39.52 29.25 34.11
CA ARG A 165 -38.61 30.14 34.85
C ARG A 165 -37.49 30.68 33.95
N ARG A 166 -37.48 31.99 33.77
CA ARG A 166 -36.49 32.71 32.95
C ARG A 166 -35.07 32.55 33.49
N MET A 167 -34.14 32.12 32.63
CA MET A 167 -32.71 31.99 32.95
C MET A 167 -31.90 33.10 32.25
N GLU A 168 -31.55 34.16 32.98
CA GLU A 168 -30.84 35.35 32.47
C GLU A 168 -29.43 35.08 31.89
N THR A 169 -28.93 33.84 32.05
CA THR A 169 -27.62 33.39 31.53
C THR A 169 -27.69 32.79 30.12
N LEU A 170 -28.86 32.37 29.63
CA LEU A 170 -29.05 31.84 28.27
C LEU A 170 -29.74 32.83 27.33
N ASP A 171 -30.62 33.70 27.84
CA ASP A 171 -31.32 34.75 27.06
C ASP A 171 -30.40 35.92 26.64
N ARG A 172 -29.35 35.63 25.84
CA ARG A 172 -28.50 36.64 25.19
C ARG A 172 -28.34 36.36 23.70
N TYR A 173 -29.05 37.12 22.89
CA TYR A 173 -28.92 37.12 21.43
C TYR A 173 -27.52 37.55 20.99
N ASP A 174 -26.99 36.93 19.93
CA ASP A 174 -25.78 37.40 19.25
C ASP A 174 -26.05 38.75 18.60
N THR A 175 -25.33 39.78 19.03
CA THR A 175 -25.54 41.17 18.60
C THR A 175 -25.28 41.39 17.12
N ASN A 176 -24.61 40.46 16.43
CA ASN A 176 -24.32 40.56 14.99
C ASN A 176 -25.53 40.22 14.09
N MET A 177 -26.59 39.61 14.64
CA MET A 177 -27.80 39.21 13.91
C MET A 177 -28.97 40.22 14.04
N LEU A 178 -28.77 41.35 14.72
CA LEU A 178 -29.81 42.37 14.89
C LEU A 178 -29.77 43.40 13.76
N ASP A 179 -30.85 43.48 12.96
CA ASP A 179 -31.05 44.63 12.07
C ASP A 179 -31.25 45.88 12.93
N THR A 180 -30.31 46.82 12.83
CA THR A 180 -30.27 48.04 13.64
C THR A 180 -30.95 49.23 12.96
N ARG A 181 -31.61 48.99 11.81
CA ARG A 181 -32.40 50.01 11.09
C ARG A 181 -33.64 50.39 11.90
N GLN A 182 -33.72 51.67 12.26
CA GLN A 182 -34.97 52.27 12.73
C GLN A 182 -35.88 52.50 11.52
N TYR A 183 -36.97 51.75 11.46
CA TYR A 183 -38.07 51.99 10.52
C TYR A 183 -39.02 53.02 11.16
N GLU A 184 -39.49 54.00 10.39
CA GLU A 184 -40.48 54.98 10.85
C GLU A 184 -41.86 54.33 11.06
N ASP A 185 -42.71 54.94 11.90
CA ASP A 185 -44.07 54.43 12.16
C ASP A 185 -44.88 54.34 10.86
N MET A 186 -45.18 53.11 10.44
CA MET A 186 -45.79 52.81 9.15
C MET A 186 -47.24 53.30 9.11
N ASP A 187 -47.60 54.09 8.08
CA ASP A 187 -48.92 54.73 7.97
C ASP A 187 -50.07 53.71 7.97
N LEU A 188 -51.19 54.07 8.61
CA LEU A 188 -52.30 53.18 8.92
C LEU A 188 -52.91 52.50 7.69
N ASP A 189 -52.96 53.19 6.55
CA ASP A 189 -53.47 52.61 5.31
C ASP A 189 -52.41 51.73 4.60
N THR A 190 -51.11 52.02 4.75
CA THR A 190 -50.05 51.09 4.28
C THR A 190 -50.01 49.82 5.13
N ARG A 191 -50.19 49.92 6.45
CA ARG A 191 -50.31 48.77 7.34
C ARG A 191 -51.51 47.89 6.97
N ARG A 192 -52.68 48.48 6.72
CA ARG A 192 -53.87 47.76 6.24
C ARG A 192 -53.63 47.04 4.92
N ALA A 193 -52.97 47.69 3.96
CA ALA A 193 -52.64 47.05 2.68
C ALA A 193 -51.75 45.80 2.86
N VAL A 194 -50.80 45.83 3.80
CA VAL A 194 -49.95 44.68 4.14
C VAL A 194 -50.73 43.59 4.89
N GLU A 195 -51.60 43.95 5.84
CA GLU A 195 -52.48 43.01 6.53
C GLU A 195 -53.49 42.35 5.56
N ASP A 196 -53.98 43.06 4.54
CA ASP A 196 -54.85 42.51 3.47
C ASP A 196 -54.08 41.59 2.50
N GLU A 197 -52.80 41.86 2.24
CA GLU A 197 -51.94 41.02 1.40
C GLU A 197 -51.54 39.72 2.13
N LEU A 198 -51.23 39.80 3.42
CA LEU A 198 -51.03 38.65 4.30
C LEU A 198 -52.31 37.81 4.40
N ASN A 199 -53.47 38.41 4.68
CA ASN A 199 -54.74 37.68 4.68
C ASN A 199 -55.04 37.02 3.32
N ARG A 200 -54.63 37.62 2.18
CA ARG A 200 -54.76 36.98 0.86
C ARG A 200 -53.77 35.82 0.63
N ARG A 201 -52.61 35.84 1.29
CA ARG A 201 -51.65 34.73 1.30
C ARG A 201 -52.12 33.59 2.21
N ASP A 202 -52.55 33.90 3.43
CA ASP A 202 -53.04 32.94 4.41
C ASP A 202 -54.36 32.30 3.92
N ALA A 203 -55.25 33.08 3.28
CA ALA A 203 -56.42 32.54 2.58
C ALA A 203 -56.07 31.78 1.27
N ARG A 204 -54.79 31.67 0.90
CA ARG A 204 -54.30 30.77 -0.18
C ARG A 204 -53.75 29.49 0.44
N GLU A 205 -52.91 29.61 1.46
CA GLU A 205 -52.29 28.49 2.18
C GLU A 205 -53.35 27.68 2.97
N GLY A 206 -54.32 28.34 3.61
CA GLY A 206 -55.47 27.67 4.24
C GLY A 206 -56.43 26.99 3.25
N ARG A 207 -56.53 27.46 2.01
CA ARG A 207 -57.28 26.76 0.95
C ARG A 207 -56.54 25.53 0.44
N ILE A 208 -55.20 25.56 0.40
CA ILE A 208 -54.38 24.38 0.09
C ILE A 208 -54.61 23.30 1.16
N ALA A 209 -54.60 23.68 2.45
CA ALA A 209 -54.87 22.74 3.54
C ALA A 209 -56.26 22.08 3.47
N GLN A 210 -57.29 22.81 3.04
CA GLN A 210 -58.66 22.28 2.94
C GLN A 210 -58.87 21.40 1.70
N VAL A 211 -58.27 21.76 0.55
CA VAL A 211 -58.31 20.93 -0.68
C VAL A 211 -57.69 19.55 -0.45
N PHE A 212 -56.59 19.46 0.29
CA PHE A 212 -55.95 18.18 0.64
C PHE A 212 -56.81 17.23 1.49
N GLN A 213 -57.91 17.69 2.11
CA GLN A 213 -58.88 16.81 2.77
C GLN A 213 -60.07 16.45 1.86
N GLU A 214 -60.59 17.38 1.05
CA GLU A 214 -61.76 17.12 0.20
C GLU A 214 -61.43 16.22 -1.01
N ASP A 215 -60.21 16.29 -1.56
CA ASP A 215 -59.80 15.44 -2.69
C ASP A 215 -59.68 13.94 -2.32
N GLN A 216 -59.42 13.60 -1.04
CA GLN A 216 -59.31 12.19 -0.61
C GLN A 216 -60.66 11.46 -0.52
N GLU A 217 -61.80 12.17 -0.40
CA GLU A 217 -63.13 11.54 -0.35
C GLU A 217 -63.88 11.60 -1.69
N MET A 218 -63.44 12.42 -2.66
CA MET A 218 -64.16 12.64 -3.93
C MET A 218 -63.63 11.85 -5.14
N GLU A 219 -62.39 11.36 -5.15
CA GLU A 219 -61.84 10.65 -6.33
C GLU A 219 -62.42 9.24 -6.59
N HIS A 220 -63.19 8.66 -5.64
CA HIS A 220 -63.71 7.31 -5.80
C HIS A 220 -64.87 7.18 -6.82
N ASP A 221 -65.65 8.24 -7.08
CA ASP A 221 -66.92 8.14 -7.83
C ASP A 221 -66.94 8.76 -9.24
N ASP A 222 -66.16 9.81 -9.56
CA ASP A 222 -66.27 10.50 -10.87
C ASP A 222 -65.46 9.83 -12.01
N ALA A 223 -64.55 8.90 -11.67
CA ALA A 223 -63.76 8.13 -12.64
C ALA A 223 -64.62 7.32 -13.64
N HIS A 224 -65.81 6.88 -13.21
CA HIS A 224 -66.74 6.13 -14.05
C HIS A 224 -67.49 7.00 -15.09
N ARG A 225 -67.54 8.33 -14.91
CA ARG A 225 -68.46 9.19 -15.67
C ARG A 225 -67.86 9.83 -16.92
N ARG A 226 -66.53 9.98 -16.99
CA ARG A 226 -65.86 10.66 -18.12
C ARG A 226 -65.55 9.75 -19.32
N ARG A 227 -65.62 8.42 -19.20
CA ARG A 227 -65.39 7.48 -20.31
C ARG A 227 -66.52 7.37 -21.34
N PHE A 228 -67.71 7.90 -21.07
CA PHE A 228 -68.90 7.71 -21.92
C PHE A 228 -69.25 8.86 -22.89
N ARG A 229 -68.49 9.97 -22.90
CA ARG A 229 -68.88 11.19 -23.65
C ARG A 229 -67.82 11.71 -24.63
N ARG A 230 -67.03 10.82 -25.25
CA ARG A 230 -66.18 11.14 -26.42
C ARG A 230 -66.09 9.98 -27.42
N ARG A 231 -67.21 9.28 -27.65
CA ARG A 231 -67.33 8.17 -28.62
C ARG A 231 -68.58 8.32 -29.52
N GLN A 232 -68.85 9.55 -29.96
CA GLN A 232 -69.94 9.86 -30.90
C GLN A 232 -69.65 11.17 -31.64
N GLU A 233 -68.82 11.09 -32.68
CA GLU A 233 -68.70 12.02 -33.82
C GLU A 233 -67.56 11.51 -34.72
N GLY A 234 -67.76 11.44 -36.04
CA GLY A 234 -66.76 10.99 -37.02
C GLY A 234 -66.87 9.53 -37.48
N GLU A 235 -67.97 9.16 -38.15
CA GLU A 235 -67.97 8.08 -39.14
C GLU A 235 -67.63 8.68 -40.52
N ASP A 236 -66.58 8.17 -41.15
CA ASP A 236 -66.38 8.09 -42.61
C ASP A 236 -65.11 7.26 -42.83
N GLY A 237 -65.11 6.31 -43.78
CA GLY A 237 -64.02 5.32 -43.89
C GLY A 237 -63.70 4.90 -45.31
N TYR A 238 -62.46 4.40 -45.48
CA TYR A 238 -62.01 3.56 -46.60
C TYR A 238 -60.83 2.69 -46.13
N ASP A 239 -60.78 1.45 -46.60
CA ASP A 239 -59.70 0.50 -46.31
C ASP A 239 -58.43 0.77 -47.13
N ASP A 240 -57.24 0.59 -46.53
CA ASP A 240 -56.10 -0.04 -47.20
C ASP A 240 -55.19 -0.76 -46.18
N VAL A 241 -54.31 -1.65 -46.66
CA VAL A 241 -53.71 -2.73 -45.86
C VAL A 241 -52.19 -2.58 -45.69
N GLY A 242 -51.75 -2.66 -44.43
CA GLY A 242 -50.46 -3.27 -44.08
C GLY A 242 -49.25 -2.34 -44.01
N GLY A 243 -48.87 -1.96 -42.80
CA GLY A 243 -47.57 -1.40 -42.48
C GLY A 243 -47.29 -1.54 -40.98
N ALA A 244 -46.18 -2.18 -40.62
CA ALA A 244 -45.66 -2.10 -39.25
C ALA A 244 -44.95 -0.76 -39.10
N ALA A 245 -45.44 0.08 -38.19
CA ALA A 245 -44.80 1.33 -37.82
C ALA A 245 -44.31 1.21 -36.37
N ASP A 246 -43.05 1.56 -36.13
CA ASP A 246 -42.56 1.80 -34.78
C ASP A 246 -43.38 2.93 -34.15
N HIS A 247 -43.80 2.75 -32.90
CA HIS A 247 -44.51 3.80 -32.17
C HIS A 247 -43.48 4.79 -31.65
N ASP A 248 -43.40 5.97 -32.26
CA ASP A 248 -42.63 7.11 -31.73
C ASP A 248 -43.26 7.55 -30.40
N GLU A 249 -42.78 6.97 -29.28
CA GLU A 249 -43.07 7.49 -27.95
C GLU A 249 -42.30 8.80 -27.74
N GLU A 250 -43.03 9.88 -27.45
CA GLU A 250 -42.48 11.20 -27.17
C GLU A 250 -41.51 11.13 -25.97
N PRO A 251 -40.35 11.82 -26.01
CA PRO A 251 -39.37 11.79 -24.93
C PRO A 251 -39.94 12.46 -23.67
N ILE A 252 -40.22 11.65 -22.65
CA ILE A 252 -40.80 12.11 -21.38
C ILE A 252 -39.79 13.01 -20.63
N ASN A 253 -40.26 14.16 -20.15
CA ASN A 253 -39.49 14.99 -19.22
C ASN A 253 -39.31 14.26 -17.89
N LEU A 254 -38.11 13.74 -17.64
CA LEU A 254 -37.70 13.04 -16.43
C LEU A 254 -37.71 13.92 -15.15
N GLU A 255 -38.05 15.20 -15.28
CA GLU A 255 -37.98 16.23 -14.24
C GLU A 255 -39.25 16.33 -13.38
N HIS A 256 -40.38 15.77 -13.83
CA HIS A 256 -41.62 15.70 -13.04
C HIS A 256 -41.83 14.27 -12.55
N PHE A 257 -41.69 14.07 -11.23
CA PHE A 257 -41.98 12.81 -10.55
C PHE A 257 -42.79 13.11 -9.27
N ASP A 258 -44.04 12.65 -9.24
CA ASP A 258 -44.94 12.81 -8.08
C ASP A 258 -44.81 11.64 -7.07
N VAL A 259 -43.89 10.71 -7.34
CA VAL A 259 -43.77 9.38 -6.73
C VAL A 259 -42.33 9.17 -6.26
N PRO A 260 -42.06 8.52 -5.11
CA PRO A 260 -40.70 8.26 -4.63
C PRO A 260 -39.81 7.61 -5.70
N LEU A 261 -38.56 8.09 -5.82
CA LEU A 261 -37.67 7.83 -6.95
C LEU A 261 -37.50 6.33 -7.30
N ARG A 262 -37.52 5.45 -6.30
CA ARG A 262 -37.42 3.99 -6.51
C ARG A 262 -38.60 3.39 -7.28
N GLU A 263 -39.81 3.81 -6.96
CA GLU A 263 -41.05 3.36 -7.63
C GLU A 263 -41.17 3.99 -9.02
N TRP A 264 -40.65 5.22 -9.18
CA TRP A 264 -40.49 5.87 -10.48
C TRP A 264 -39.52 5.10 -11.39
N ILE A 265 -38.32 4.74 -10.91
CA ILE A 265 -37.33 3.95 -11.66
C ILE A 265 -37.82 2.52 -11.94
N ALA A 266 -38.63 1.93 -11.05
CA ALA A 266 -39.25 0.63 -11.26
C ALA A 266 -40.33 0.64 -12.38
N THR A 267 -40.88 1.81 -12.71
CA THR A 267 -41.89 1.96 -13.78
C THR A 267 -41.24 1.81 -15.16
N GLU A 268 -41.88 1.06 -16.05
CA GLU A 268 -41.30 0.66 -17.35
C GLU A 268 -40.91 1.85 -18.25
N ARG A 269 -41.67 2.95 -18.20
CA ARG A 269 -41.41 4.17 -19.00
C ARG A 269 -40.09 4.87 -18.62
N PRO A 270 -39.89 5.35 -17.38
CA PRO A 270 -38.58 5.86 -16.93
C PRO A 270 -37.45 4.85 -17.16
N ARG A 271 -37.68 3.56 -16.85
CA ARG A 271 -36.67 2.50 -17.08
C ARG A 271 -36.22 2.42 -18.54
N ASN A 272 -37.15 2.44 -19.50
CA ASN A 272 -36.82 2.37 -20.93
C ASN A 272 -36.11 3.63 -21.44
N GLU A 273 -36.47 4.82 -20.94
CA GLU A 273 -35.77 6.07 -21.29
C GLU A 273 -34.36 6.13 -20.68
N ILE A 274 -34.16 5.66 -19.44
CA ILE A 274 -32.83 5.48 -18.84
C ILE A 274 -31.99 4.53 -19.71
N LYS A 275 -32.55 3.40 -20.16
CA LYS A 275 -31.87 2.47 -21.07
C LYS A 275 -31.48 3.13 -22.39
N ARG A 276 -32.41 3.88 -23.02
CA ARG A 276 -32.19 4.59 -24.28
C ARG A 276 -31.06 5.61 -24.15
N ARG A 277 -31.09 6.44 -23.09
CA ARG A 277 -30.05 7.43 -22.80
C ARG A 277 -28.70 6.75 -22.59
N PHE A 278 -28.58 5.81 -21.66
CA PHE A 278 -27.29 5.18 -21.35
C PHE A 278 -26.71 4.38 -22.54
N ARG A 279 -27.57 3.75 -23.38
CA ARG A 279 -27.14 3.14 -24.64
C ARG A 279 -26.56 4.17 -25.62
N ASN A 280 -27.15 5.36 -25.70
CA ASN A 280 -26.59 6.45 -26.51
C ASN A 280 -25.23 6.90 -25.96
N PHE A 281 -25.12 7.15 -24.65
CA PHE A 281 -23.85 7.54 -23.98
C PHE A 281 -22.68 6.61 -24.35
N LEU A 282 -22.85 5.29 -24.20
CA LEU A 282 -21.81 4.30 -24.51
C LEU A 282 -21.34 4.33 -25.98
N ASN A 283 -22.18 4.82 -26.91
CA ASN A 283 -21.90 4.87 -28.34
C ASN A 283 -21.47 6.25 -28.85
N THR A 284 -21.89 7.35 -28.19
CA THR A 284 -21.66 8.73 -28.66
C THR A 284 -20.67 9.53 -27.82
N PHE A 285 -20.32 9.08 -26.61
CA PHE A 285 -19.39 9.82 -25.75
C PHE A 285 -17.96 9.78 -26.29
N ALA A 286 -17.45 10.95 -26.64
CA ALA A 286 -16.08 11.15 -27.12
C ALA A 286 -15.31 12.09 -26.19
N ASP A 287 -14.08 11.70 -25.85
CA ASP A 287 -13.11 12.57 -25.18
C ASP A 287 -12.73 13.78 -26.07
N GLY A 288 -12.16 14.83 -25.48
CA GLY A 288 -11.70 16.04 -26.17
C GLY A 288 -10.64 15.79 -27.27
N LYS A 289 -10.01 14.60 -27.32
CA LYS A 289 -9.17 14.14 -28.45
C LYS A 289 -9.97 13.43 -29.57
N GLY A 290 -11.30 13.48 -29.55
CA GLY A 290 -12.19 12.99 -30.61
C GLY A 290 -12.32 11.46 -30.69
N ARG A 291 -12.18 10.75 -29.56
CA ARG A 291 -12.20 9.27 -29.52
C ARG A 291 -13.30 8.72 -28.62
N LEU A 292 -13.95 7.65 -29.08
CA LEU A 292 -14.98 6.92 -28.35
C LEU A 292 -14.37 6.06 -27.23
N VAL A 293 -14.14 6.67 -26.07
CA VAL A 293 -13.48 6.03 -24.91
C VAL A 293 -14.19 4.74 -24.50
N TYR A 294 -15.52 4.76 -24.42
CA TYR A 294 -16.30 3.59 -24.01
C TYR A 294 -16.29 2.45 -25.02
N HIS A 295 -16.21 2.75 -26.31
CA HIS A 295 -16.00 1.73 -27.34
C HIS A 295 -14.60 1.09 -27.22
N GLU A 296 -13.53 1.87 -27.01
CA GLU A 296 -12.19 1.33 -26.76
C GLU A 296 -12.13 0.49 -25.46
N LYS A 297 -12.80 0.94 -24.38
CA LYS A 297 -12.92 0.19 -23.11
C LYS A 297 -13.65 -1.15 -23.32
N ILE A 298 -14.76 -1.17 -24.05
CA ILE A 298 -15.53 -2.39 -24.36
C ILE A 298 -14.71 -3.38 -25.23
N VAL A 299 -13.95 -2.89 -26.21
CA VAL A 299 -13.06 -3.75 -27.01
C VAL A 299 -11.95 -4.35 -26.15
N GLN A 300 -11.38 -3.60 -25.19
CA GLN A 300 -10.38 -4.13 -24.25
C GLN A 300 -10.97 -5.17 -23.28
N LEU A 301 -12.18 -4.92 -22.76
CA LEU A 301 -12.95 -5.85 -21.94
C LEU A 301 -13.14 -7.20 -22.66
N ALA A 302 -13.59 -7.16 -23.92
CA ALA A 302 -13.78 -8.35 -24.74
C ALA A 302 -12.46 -9.07 -25.08
N GLN A 303 -11.36 -8.32 -25.31
CA GLN A 303 -10.03 -8.92 -25.55
C GLN A 303 -9.44 -9.61 -24.32
N ARG A 304 -9.77 -9.16 -23.10
CA ARG A 304 -9.29 -9.76 -21.85
C ARG A 304 -10.23 -10.81 -21.27
N ASN A 305 -11.46 -10.91 -21.76
CA ASN A 305 -12.57 -11.68 -21.18
C ASN A 305 -12.91 -11.21 -19.74
N GLU A 306 -12.93 -9.89 -19.52
CA GLU A 306 -13.27 -9.29 -18.23
C GLU A 306 -14.79 -9.08 -18.12
N GLN A 307 -15.42 -9.45 -17.00
CA GLN A 307 -16.88 -9.26 -16.80
C GLN A 307 -17.27 -7.91 -16.19
N SER A 308 -16.34 -6.94 -16.16
CA SER A 308 -16.49 -5.66 -15.47
C SER A 308 -16.19 -4.48 -16.40
N LEU A 309 -17.17 -3.59 -16.59
CA LEU A 309 -17.02 -2.37 -17.39
C LEU A 309 -16.84 -1.15 -16.46
N GLU A 310 -15.72 -0.45 -16.57
CA GLU A 310 -15.38 0.68 -15.70
C GLU A 310 -15.80 2.04 -16.32
N ILE A 311 -16.66 2.77 -15.60
CA ILE A 311 -17.27 4.02 -16.05
C ILE A 311 -16.97 5.13 -15.04
N GLU A 312 -16.45 6.25 -15.54
CA GLU A 312 -16.12 7.43 -14.75
C GLU A 312 -17.36 8.29 -14.56
N ILE A 313 -17.72 8.58 -13.29
CA ILE A 313 -18.95 9.33 -13.01
C ILE A 313 -18.90 10.76 -13.55
N GLY A 314 -17.72 11.34 -13.75
CA GLY A 314 -17.53 12.64 -14.39
C GLY A 314 -18.13 12.68 -15.79
N ASP A 315 -17.84 11.68 -16.63
CA ASP A 315 -18.42 11.55 -17.97
C ASP A 315 -19.96 11.46 -17.93
N VAL A 316 -20.48 10.75 -16.93
CA VAL A 316 -21.94 10.60 -16.70
C VAL A 316 -22.56 11.90 -16.20
N ILE A 317 -21.86 12.70 -15.39
CA ILE A 317 -22.32 14.03 -14.94
C ILE A 317 -22.33 15.01 -16.12
N HIS A 318 -21.27 15.04 -16.93
CA HIS A 318 -21.16 15.92 -18.10
C HIS A 318 -22.19 15.63 -19.19
N SER A 319 -22.62 14.37 -19.33
CA SER A 319 -23.59 13.97 -20.34
C SER A 319 -25.03 13.81 -19.81
N MET A 320 -25.20 13.45 -18.53
CA MET A 320 -26.45 12.98 -17.94
C MET A 320 -26.54 13.27 -16.43
N SER A 321 -26.42 14.54 -16.03
CA SER A 321 -26.54 15.03 -14.65
C SER A 321 -27.65 14.37 -13.81
N MET A 322 -28.87 14.27 -14.36
CA MET A 322 -30.02 13.63 -13.71
C MET A 322 -29.79 12.13 -13.41
N VAL A 323 -29.19 11.39 -14.36
CA VAL A 323 -28.88 9.96 -14.20
C VAL A 323 -27.78 9.77 -13.15
N ALA A 324 -26.79 10.68 -13.10
CA ALA A 324 -25.77 10.66 -12.05
C ALA A 324 -26.36 10.89 -10.65
N ALA A 325 -27.31 11.82 -10.50
CA ALA A 325 -28.00 12.04 -9.22
C ALA A 325 -28.78 10.80 -8.77
N TRP A 326 -29.60 10.23 -9.66
CA TRP A 326 -30.39 9.03 -9.37
C TRP A 326 -29.54 7.79 -9.06
N LEU A 327 -28.35 7.70 -9.65
CA LEU A 327 -27.37 6.63 -9.39
C LEU A 327 -26.75 6.70 -7.99
N VAL A 328 -26.76 7.87 -7.33
CA VAL A 328 -26.30 8.03 -5.93
C VAL A 328 -27.40 7.68 -4.92
N GLU A 329 -28.65 8.04 -5.21
CA GLU A 329 -29.82 7.83 -4.34
C GLU A 329 -30.42 6.41 -4.44
N ALA A 330 -30.54 5.87 -5.65
CA ALA A 330 -31.12 4.56 -5.94
C ALA A 330 -30.13 3.60 -6.64
N PRO A 331 -28.91 3.39 -6.12
CA PRO A 331 -27.85 2.67 -6.81
C PRO A 331 -28.19 1.21 -7.14
N LYS A 332 -29.01 0.53 -6.35
CA LYS A 332 -29.32 -0.90 -6.57
C LYS A 332 -30.12 -1.13 -7.85
N ASP A 333 -31.18 -0.35 -8.02
CA ASP A 333 -32.09 -0.48 -9.16
C ASP A 333 -31.46 0.12 -10.42
N MET A 334 -30.74 1.25 -10.27
CA MET A 334 -29.98 1.85 -11.36
C MET A 334 -28.86 0.95 -11.88
N LEU A 335 -28.02 0.36 -11.02
CA LEU A 335 -26.95 -0.54 -11.47
C LEU A 335 -27.49 -1.75 -12.24
N ALA A 336 -28.62 -2.33 -11.82
CA ALA A 336 -29.25 -3.43 -12.55
C ALA A 336 -29.69 -3.01 -13.97
N ILE A 337 -30.15 -1.77 -14.16
CA ILE A 337 -30.49 -1.22 -15.49
C ILE A 337 -29.23 -0.98 -16.32
N LEU A 338 -28.14 -0.47 -15.72
CA LEU A 338 -26.87 -0.24 -16.42
C LEU A 338 -26.20 -1.56 -16.85
N ASP A 339 -26.24 -2.59 -16.00
CA ASP A 339 -25.75 -3.95 -16.30
C ASP A 339 -26.49 -4.59 -17.50
N GLU A 340 -27.83 -4.43 -17.56
CA GLU A 340 -28.65 -4.89 -18.69
C GLU A 340 -28.21 -4.23 -20.01
N VAL A 341 -28.05 -2.91 -20.03
CA VAL A 341 -27.67 -2.16 -21.25
C VAL A 341 -26.22 -2.41 -21.65
N ALA A 342 -25.30 -2.50 -20.68
CA ALA A 342 -23.90 -2.83 -20.96
C ALA A 342 -23.80 -4.20 -21.63
N LYS A 343 -24.57 -5.20 -21.16
CA LYS A 343 -24.69 -6.50 -21.81
C LYS A 343 -25.27 -6.41 -23.23
N GLU A 344 -26.33 -5.64 -23.46
CA GLU A 344 -26.91 -5.43 -24.79
C GLU A 344 -25.90 -4.83 -25.78
N VAL A 345 -25.16 -3.79 -25.38
CA VAL A 345 -24.14 -3.13 -26.23
C VAL A 345 -22.95 -4.05 -26.51
N VAL A 346 -22.45 -4.78 -25.50
CA VAL A 346 -21.36 -5.74 -25.69
C VAL A 346 -21.77 -6.89 -26.61
N LEU A 347 -23.01 -7.38 -26.53
CA LEU A 347 -23.51 -8.43 -27.43
C LEU A 347 -23.79 -7.92 -28.85
N ALA A 348 -24.13 -6.64 -29.03
CA ALA A 348 -24.26 -6.04 -30.36
C ALA A 348 -22.91 -5.94 -31.09
N LEU A 349 -21.82 -5.64 -30.36
CA LEU A 349 -20.46 -5.62 -30.90
C LEU A 349 -19.85 -7.03 -31.01
N PHE A 350 -20.13 -7.92 -30.06
CA PHE A 350 -19.55 -9.26 -29.95
C PHE A 350 -20.61 -10.33 -29.62
N PRO A 351 -21.39 -10.82 -30.61
CA PRO A 351 -22.49 -11.77 -30.37
C PRO A 351 -22.07 -13.06 -29.63
N TYR A 352 -20.84 -13.54 -29.89
CA TYR A 352 -20.27 -14.72 -29.25
C TYR A 352 -19.90 -14.54 -27.77
N TYR A 353 -19.87 -13.32 -27.22
CA TYR A 353 -19.47 -13.08 -25.83
C TYR A 353 -20.40 -13.78 -24.81
N SER A 354 -21.64 -14.04 -25.21
CA SER A 354 -22.66 -14.79 -24.48
C SER A 354 -22.23 -16.20 -24.02
N THR A 355 -21.25 -16.83 -24.67
CA THR A 355 -20.72 -18.14 -24.26
C THR A 355 -19.65 -18.07 -23.16
N ILE A 356 -19.10 -16.87 -22.90
CA ILE A 356 -18.02 -16.64 -21.94
C ILE A 356 -18.60 -16.16 -20.60
N HIS A 357 -19.35 -15.05 -20.63
CA HIS A 357 -20.00 -14.48 -19.45
C HIS A 357 -21.46 -14.11 -19.76
N GLN A 358 -22.40 -14.59 -18.93
CA GLN A 358 -23.84 -14.33 -19.08
C GLN A 358 -24.29 -12.98 -18.49
N GLN A 359 -23.45 -12.35 -17.68
CA GLN A 359 -23.69 -11.08 -16.98
C GLN A 359 -22.43 -10.20 -17.10
N ILE A 360 -22.61 -8.89 -17.13
CA ILE A 360 -21.55 -7.88 -17.15
C ILE A 360 -21.92 -6.86 -16.08
N TYR A 361 -20.96 -6.45 -15.25
CA TYR A 361 -21.18 -5.53 -14.14
C TYR A 361 -20.57 -4.15 -14.42
N VAL A 362 -21.35 -3.09 -14.20
CA VAL A 362 -20.93 -1.69 -14.35
C VAL A 362 -20.29 -1.18 -13.05
N ARG A 363 -19.00 -0.87 -13.13
CA ARG A 363 -18.14 -0.45 -12.02
C ARG A 363 -17.95 1.07 -12.07
N ILE A 364 -18.48 1.77 -11.06
CA ILE A 364 -18.44 3.24 -11.00
C ILE A 364 -17.08 3.70 -10.43
N LEU A 365 -16.35 4.48 -11.22
CA LEU A 365 -15.12 5.17 -10.85
C LEU A 365 -15.38 6.61 -10.38
N ASP A 366 -14.50 7.04 -9.47
CA ASP A 366 -14.31 8.40 -8.96
C ASP A 366 -15.55 9.22 -8.52
N LEU A 367 -16.33 8.70 -7.56
CA LEU A 367 -17.40 9.49 -6.91
C LEU A 367 -16.83 10.79 -6.27
N PRO A 368 -17.35 11.98 -6.61
CA PRO A 368 -16.92 13.26 -6.05
C PRO A 368 -17.47 13.44 -4.62
N GLY A 369 -16.81 12.77 -3.66
CA GLY A 369 -17.16 12.78 -2.25
C GLY A 369 -16.55 11.60 -1.51
N THR A 370 -15.37 11.79 -0.90
CA THR A 370 -14.71 10.75 -0.12
C THR A 370 -15.08 10.86 1.36
N GLU A 371 -15.93 9.95 1.85
CA GLU A 371 -16.32 9.88 3.26
C GLU A 371 -15.29 9.13 4.12
N ARG A 372 -15.30 9.44 5.43
CA ARG A 372 -14.54 8.72 6.46
C ARG A 372 -15.45 7.69 7.13
N LEU A 373 -14.91 6.49 7.45
CA LEU A 373 -15.69 5.39 8.05
C LEU A 373 -16.40 5.76 9.37
N ARG A 374 -15.91 6.78 10.07
CA ARG A 374 -16.47 7.33 11.31
C ARG A 374 -17.67 8.23 11.11
N ASP A 375 -17.84 8.80 9.93
CA ASP A 375 -18.85 9.83 9.65
C ASP A 375 -20.12 9.23 9.04
N LEU A 376 -20.07 7.97 8.61
CA LEU A 376 -21.23 7.13 8.24
C LEU A 376 -22.34 7.16 9.31
N ARG A 377 -23.55 7.58 8.90
CA ARG A 377 -24.77 7.63 9.74
C ARG A 377 -25.95 6.91 9.05
N THR A 378 -27.12 6.95 9.68
CA THR A 378 -28.40 6.51 9.11
C THR A 378 -28.75 7.24 7.81
N ALA A 379 -28.35 8.51 7.67
CA ALA A 379 -28.60 9.30 6.46
C ALA A 379 -28.02 8.67 5.18
N HIS A 380 -26.93 7.91 5.27
CA HIS A 380 -26.24 7.34 4.09
C HIS A 380 -26.76 5.93 3.75
N LEU A 381 -27.84 5.48 4.40
CA LEU A 381 -28.36 4.12 4.27
C LEU A 381 -29.04 3.89 2.91
N ASN A 382 -28.59 2.86 2.20
CA ASN A 382 -28.83 2.54 0.79
C ASN A 382 -28.24 3.51 -0.26
N PHE A 383 -27.57 4.59 0.14
CA PHE A 383 -26.87 5.48 -0.80
C PHE A 383 -25.56 4.88 -1.29
N LEU A 384 -25.08 5.37 -2.43
CA LEU A 384 -23.75 5.07 -2.96
C LEU A 384 -22.70 5.96 -2.28
N ILE A 385 -21.73 5.35 -1.60
CA ILE A 385 -20.65 6.05 -0.88
C ILE A 385 -19.27 5.63 -1.39
N LYS A 386 -18.29 6.55 -1.31
CA LYS A 386 -16.87 6.28 -1.57
C LYS A 386 -16.08 6.46 -0.27
N VAL A 387 -15.54 5.39 0.28
CA VAL A 387 -14.81 5.39 1.57
C VAL A 387 -13.39 4.85 1.41
N SER A 388 -12.42 5.45 2.10
CA SER A 388 -11.02 5.00 2.09
C SER A 388 -10.55 4.44 3.44
N GLY A 389 -9.77 3.37 3.42
CA GLY A 389 -9.18 2.79 4.63
C GLY A 389 -8.14 1.72 4.38
N VAL A 390 -7.61 1.14 5.46
CA VAL A 390 -6.67 0.00 5.46
C VAL A 390 -7.45 -1.30 5.66
N VAL A 391 -7.18 -2.31 4.84
CA VAL A 391 -7.75 -3.65 5.01
C VAL A 391 -7.05 -4.36 6.17
N THR A 392 -7.80 -4.72 7.21
CA THR A 392 -7.25 -5.37 8.41
C THR A 392 -7.35 -6.88 8.38
N ARG A 393 -8.47 -7.41 7.88
CA ARG A 393 -8.72 -8.86 7.73
C ARG A 393 -9.50 -9.11 6.44
N ARG A 394 -9.41 -10.35 5.96
CA ARG A 394 -10.25 -10.89 4.89
C ARG A 394 -10.57 -12.34 5.18
N THR A 395 -11.75 -12.79 4.81
CA THR A 395 -12.09 -14.22 4.79
C THR A 395 -11.40 -14.92 3.62
N SER A 396 -11.39 -16.25 3.67
CA SER A 396 -11.36 -17.09 2.46
C SER A 396 -12.54 -16.74 1.52
N VAL A 397 -12.45 -17.22 0.29
CA VAL A 397 -13.56 -17.13 -0.68
C VAL A 397 -14.55 -18.25 -0.38
N PHE A 398 -15.83 -17.89 -0.23
CA PHE A 398 -16.91 -18.84 -0.02
C PHE A 398 -17.88 -18.81 -1.21
N PRO A 399 -18.45 -19.95 -1.64
CA PRO A 399 -19.55 -19.96 -2.59
C PRO A 399 -20.85 -19.55 -1.90
N GLN A 400 -21.49 -18.48 -2.36
CA GLN A 400 -22.84 -18.08 -1.96
C GLN A 400 -23.84 -18.54 -3.03
N LEU A 401 -25.04 -18.95 -2.61
CA LEU A 401 -26.13 -19.26 -3.54
C LEU A 401 -26.65 -17.98 -4.21
N GLN A 402 -26.84 -18.00 -5.54
CA GLN A 402 -27.47 -16.92 -6.31
C GLN A 402 -28.84 -17.36 -6.83
N LEU A 403 -28.89 -18.49 -7.55
CA LEU A 403 -30.14 -19.15 -7.96
C LEU A 403 -30.25 -20.50 -7.28
N VAL A 404 -31.23 -20.61 -6.39
CA VAL A 404 -31.54 -21.79 -5.60
C VAL A 404 -32.55 -22.66 -6.34
N LYS A 405 -32.19 -23.92 -6.60
CA LYS A 405 -33.08 -24.99 -7.05
C LYS A 405 -33.12 -26.07 -5.99
N VAL A 406 -34.28 -26.67 -5.76
CA VAL A 406 -34.53 -27.51 -4.59
C VAL A 406 -35.36 -28.72 -4.98
N ASN A 407 -34.90 -29.92 -4.66
CA ASN A 407 -35.59 -31.14 -5.06
C ASN A 407 -36.70 -31.45 -4.04
N CYS A 408 -37.89 -31.81 -4.52
CA CYS A 408 -38.96 -32.28 -3.63
C CYS A 408 -38.79 -33.76 -3.29
N PRO A 409 -38.60 -34.14 -2.02
CA PRO A 409 -38.41 -35.56 -1.65
C PRO A 409 -39.68 -36.40 -1.81
N GLY A 410 -40.86 -35.78 -1.90
CA GLY A 410 -42.15 -36.46 -2.06
C GLY A 410 -42.54 -36.79 -3.51
N CYS A 411 -41.92 -36.16 -4.52
CA CYS A 411 -42.25 -36.40 -5.94
C CYS A 411 -41.05 -36.38 -6.90
N GLY A 412 -39.84 -36.09 -6.42
CA GLY A 412 -38.62 -36.00 -7.25
C GLY A 412 -38.50 -34.72 -8.10
N ALA A 413 -39.56 -33.91 -8.21
CA ALA A 413 -39.55 -32.69 -9.03
C ALA A 413 -38.53 -31.66 -8.51
N VAL A 414 -37.83 -31.01 -9.45
CA VAL A 414 -36.92 -29.88 -9.17
C VAL A 414 -37.75 -28.60 -9.11
N LEU A 415 -37.76 -27.93 -7.95
CA LEU A 415 -38.45 -26.68 -7.71
C LEU A 415 -37.50 -25.49 -7.88
N GLY A 416 -37.99 -24.38 -8.42
CA GLY A 416 -37.20 -23.18 -8.70
C GLY A 416 -36.70 -23.12 -10.14
N PRO A 417 -36.03 -22.02 -10.54
CA PRO A 417 -35.12 -21.25 -9.71
C PRO A 417 -35.79 -20.21 -8.79
N PHE A 418 -35.26 -20.08 -7.57
CA PHE A 418 -35.56 -18.99 -6.64
C PHE A 418 -34.31 -18.12 -6.46
N THR A 419 -34.46 -16.80 -6.50
CA THR A 419 -33.36 -15.86 -6.27
C THR A 419 -33.06 -15.73 -4.78
N GLN A 420 -31.84 -16.07 -4.35
CA GLN A 420 -31.43 -15.93 -2.96
C GLN A 420 -30.95 -14.50 -2.69
N GLN A 421 -31.77 -13.70 -1.99
CA GLN A 421 -31.38 -12.37 -1.54
C GLN A 421 -30.39 -12.43 -0.36
N SER A 422 -29.51 -11.44 -0.23
CA SER A 422 -28.45 -11.44 0.81
C SER A 422 -28.98 -11.41 2.26
N GLN A 423 -30.23 -11.01 2.49
CA GLN A 423 -30.77 -10.69 3.82
C GLN A 423 -31.71 -11.76 4.43
N GLN A 424 -32.28 -12.68 3.64
CA GLN A 424 -33.27 -13.66 4.14
C GLN A 424 -33.19 -14.99 3.39
N GLU A 425 -33.14 -16.11 4.13
CA GLU A 425 -33.19 -17.48 3.57
C GLU A 425 -34.51 -17.74 2.83
N VAL A 426 -34.44 -18.21 1.57
CA VAL A 426 -35.64 -18.63 0.84
C VAL A 426 -36.22 -19.90 1.47
N LYS A 427 -37.43 -19.80 2.03
CA LYS A 427 -38.16 -20.91 2.66
C LYS A 427 -39.41 -21.27 1.86
N LEU A 428 -39.44 -22.50 1.35
CA LEU A 428 -40.56 -23.03 0.57
C LEU A 428 -41.59 -23.67 1.50
N ASN A 429 -42.83 -23.17 1.47
CA ASN A 429 -43.89 -23.62 2.38
C ASN A 429 -44.56 -24.93 1.95
N ALA A 430 -44.62 -25.21 0.64
CA ALA A 430 -45.19 -26.43 0.07
C ALA A 430 -44.65 -26.68 -1.36
N CYS A 431 -44.66 -27.94 -1.80
CA CYS A 431 -44.44 -28.29 -3.21
C CYS A 431 -45.67 -27.96 -4.07
N PRO A 432 -45.55 -27.32 -5.25
CA PRO A 432 -46.68 -27.11 -6.14
C PRO A 432 -47.27 -28.43 -6.69
N GLU A 433 -46.43 -29.41 -7.02
CA GLU A 433 -46.85 -30.68 -7.64
C GLU A 433 -47.61 -31.60 -6.67
N CYS A 434 -47.08 -31.80 -5.46
CA CYS A 434 -47.59 -32.82 -4.52
C CYS A 434 -48.01 -32.27 -3.14
N GLN A 435 -48.03 -30.95 -2.96
CA GLN A 435 -48.36 -30.25 -1.70
C GLN A 435 -47.52 -30.64 -0.47
N PHE A 436 -46.47 -31.45 -0.65
CA PHE A 436 -45.57 -31.87 0.41
C PHE A 436 -45.02 -30.67 1.18
N ARG A 437 -45.15 -30.69 2.51
CA ARG A 437 -44.59 -29.70 3.43
C ARG A 437 -43.48 -30.36 4.25
N GLY A 438 -42.26 -29.85 4.15
CA GLY A 438 -41.10 -30.37 4.86
C GLY A 438 -39.80 -29.76 4.35
N ASN A 439 -38.67 -30.28 4.80
CA ASN A 439 -37.35 -29.80 4.37
C ASN A 439 -37.08 -30.22 2.92
N PHE A 440 -36.84 -29.23 2.05
CA PHE A 440 -36.46 -29.44 0.65
C PHE A 440 -34.92 -29.40 0.51
N PRO A 441 -34.24 -30.49 0.08
CA PRO A 441 -32.80 -30.48 -0.15
C PRO A 441 -32.41 -29.70 -1.42
N VAL A 442 -31.41 -28.82 -1.30
CA VAL A 442 -30.87 -28.01 -2.40
C VAL A 442 -30.18 -28.89 -3.44
N ASN A 443 -30.44 -28.63 -4.72
CA ASN A 443 -29.87 -29.37 -5.85
C ASN A 443 -28.55 -28.73 -6.31
N SER A 444 -27.42 -29.23 -5.78
CA SER A 444 -26.08 -28.70 -6.03
C SER A 444 -25.65 -28.68 -7.50
N GLU A 445 -26.24 -29.51 -8.37
CA GLU A 445 -25.89 -29.58 -9.79
C GLU A 445 -26.54 -28.45 -10.61
N GLN A 446 -27.76 -28.04 -10.23
CA GLN A 446 -28.52 -27.03 -10.96
C GLN A 446 -28.57 -25.66 -10.28
N THR A 447 -28.04 -25.52 -9.07
CA THR A 447 -27.88 -24.22 -8.40
C THR A 447 -26.75 -23.40 -9.02
N VAL A 448 -27.02 -22.11 -9.28
CA VAL A 448 -25.97 -21.16 -9.62
C VAL A 448 -25.39 -20.57 -8.34
N TYR A 449 -24.09 -20.81 -8.14
CA TYR A 449 -23.30 -20.20 -7.08
C TYR A 449 -22.57 -18.96 -7.59
N ARG A 450 -22.45 -17.94 -6.73
CA ARG A 450 -21.57 -16.78 -6.93
C ARG A 450 -20.48 -16.78 -5.87
N ASN A 451 -19.27 -16.37 -6.23
CA ASN A 451 -18.20 -16.20 -5.25
C ASN A 451 -18.51 -15.00 -4.32
N PHE A 452 -18.24 -15.18 -3.03
CA PHE A 452 -18.42 -14.20 -1.95
C PHE A 452 -17.15 -14.12 -1.10
N GLN A 453 -16.72 -12.91 -0.74
CA GLN A 453 -15.63 -12.67 0.20
C GLN A 453 -15.99 -11.48 1.10
N LYS A 454 -15.61 -11.56 2.38
CA LYS A 454 -15.81 -10.47 3.35
C LYS A 454 -14.45 -9.92 3.77
N ILE A 455 -14.31 -8.60 3.81
CA ILE A 455 -13.13 -7.90 4.31
C ILE A 455 -13.51 -6.91 5.41
N THR A 456 -12.57 -6.60 6.31
CA THR A 456 -12.77 -5.58 7.35
C THR A 456 -11.90 -4.36 7.05
N LEU A 457 -12.54 -3.25 6.70
CA LEU A 457 -11.89 -1.98 6.41
C LEU A 457 -11.77 -1.16 7.71
N GLN A 458 -10.61 -0.56 7.97
CA GLN A 458 -10.34 0.29 9.13
C GLN A 458 -9.92 1.69 8.68
N GLU A 459 -10.22 2.71 9.48
CA GLU A 459 -9.68 4.07 9.25
C GLU A 459 -8.14 4.05 9.16
N SER A 460 -7.58 4.71 8.14
CA SER A 460 -6.12 4.82 7.99
C SER A 460 -5.52 5.55 9.20
N PRO A 461 -4.44 5.05 9.84
CA PRO A 461 -3.92 5.61 11.09
C PRO A 461 -3.63 7.12 11.06
N GLY A 462 -3.21 7.66 9.91
CA GLY A 462 -2.94 9.10 9.72
C GLY A 462 -4.18 10.00 9.62
N SER A 463 -5.38 9.44 9.40
CA SER A 463 -6.65 10.20 9.36
C SER A 463 -7.44 10.18 10.68
N VAL A 464 -6.94 9.46 11.69
CA VAL A 464 -7.60 9.31 12.99
C VAL A 464 -7.24 10.49 13.90
N PRO A 465 -8.23 11.22 14.47
CA PRO A 465 -7.96 12.26 15.46
C PRO A 465 -7.18 11.71 16.67
N PRO A 466 -6.14 12.41 17.16
CA PRO A 466 -5.30 11.93 18.26
C PRO A 466 -6.14 11.62 19.50
N GLY A 467 -5.76 10.56 20.22
CA GLY A 467 -6.45 10.11 21.44
C GLY A 467 -7.77 9.34 21.22
N ARG A 468 -8.22 9.12 19.97
CA ARG A 468 -9.42 8.29 19.68
C ARG A 468 -9.05 6.99 18.96
N VAL A 469 -9.73 5.90 19.30
CA VAL A 469 -9.53 4.61 18.61
C VAL A 469 -9.99 4.65 17.14
N PRO A 470 -9.31 3.94 16.23
CA PRO A 470 -9.73 3.78 14.84
C PRO A 470 -10.96 2.87 14.72
N ARG A 471 -12.00 3.34 14.03
CA ARG A 471 -13.21 2.56 13.71
C ARG A 471 -12.98 1.64 12.50
N SER A 472 -13.77 0.58 12.43
CA SER A 472 -13.78 -0.35 11.31
C SER A 472 -15.21 -0.70 10.86
N LYS A 473 -15.33 -1.17 9.62
CA LYS A 473 -16.58 -1.59 8.97
C LYS A 473 -16.39 -2.88 8.17
N ASP A 474 -17.45 -3.67 8.10
CA ASP A 474 -17.55 -4.85 7.24
C ASP A 474 -17.82 -4.42 5.79
N VAL A 475 -17.04 -4.94 4.84
CA VAL A 475 -17.26 -4.77 3.39
C VAL A 475 -17.42 -6.15 2.74
N VAL A 476 -18.40 -6.29 1.86
CA VAL A 476 -18.69 -7.51 1.10
C VAL A 476 -18.25 -7.32 -0.35
N LEU A 477 -17.49 -8.29 -0.85
CA LEU A 477 -17.01 -8.40 -2.22
C LEU A 477 -17.71 -9.60 -2.88
N VAL A 478 -18.15 -9.43 -4.12
CA VAL A 478 -18.87 -10.45 -4.91
C VAL A 478 -18.25 -10.55 -6.29
N GLY A 479 -18.23 -11.75 -6.88
CA GLY A 479 -17.84 -11.94 -8.28
C GLY A 479 -16.38 -11.58 -8.57
N ASP A 480 -16.15 -10.64 -9.49
CA ASP A 480 -14.82 -10.16 -9.92
C ASP A 480 -14.07 -9.33 -8.88
N LEU A 481 -14.72 -8.85 -7.83
CA LEU A 481 -14.07 -8.01 -6.81
C LEU A 481 -13.17 -8.80 -5.84
N ILE A 482 -13.14 -10.11 -5.96
CA ILE A 482 -12.56 -11.04 -4.98
C ILE A 482 -11.05 -11.22 -5.18
N ASP A 483 -10.29 -11.35 -4.07
CA ASP A 483 -8.82 -11.26 -3.99
C ASP A 483 -8.20 -9.94 -4.53
N LYS A 484 -9.01 -8.97 -4.99
CA LYS A 484 -8.56 -7.58 -5.29
C LYS A 484 -8.02 -6.83 -4.05
N ALA A 485 -8.19 -7.33 -2.83
CA ALA A 485 -7.72 -6.69 -1.60
C ALA A 485 -6.95 -7.66 -0.67
N ARG A 486 -5.78 -7.26 -0.17
CA ARG A 486 -4.94 -8.00 0.79
C ARG A 486 -4.87 -7.26 2.14
N PRO A 487 -4.69 -7.95 3.27
CA PRO A 487 -4.49 -7.28 4.55
C PRO A 487 -3.23 -6.41 4.52
N GLY A 488 -3.34 -5.17 4.99
CA GLY A 488 -2.31 -4.15 4.89
C GLY A 488 -2.46 -3.20 3.69
N ASP A 489 -3.27 -3.53 2.68
CA ASP A 489 -3.52 -2.63 1.54
C ASP A 489 -4.34 -1.41 1.97
N GLU A 490 -3.97 -0.21 1.50
CA GLU A 490 -4.85 0.96 1.47
C GLU A 490 -5.74 0.91 0.23
N ILE A 491 -7.05 0.88 0.44
CA ILE A 491 -8.06 0.84 -0.63
C ILE A 491 -9.07 1.98 -0.48
N ALA A 492 -9.59 2.44 -1.62
CA ALA A 492 -10.87 3.13 -1.69
C ALA A 492 -11.94 2.15 -2.19
N VAL A 493 -13.11 2.17 -1.56
CA VAL A 493 -14.27 1.35 -1.94
C VAL A 493 -15.42 2.27 -2.28
N THR A 494 -15.91 2.18 -3.52
CA THR A 494 -17.21 2.73 -3.92
C THR A 494 -18.23 1.63 -3.73
N GLY A 495 -19.25 1.83 -2.89
CA GLY A 495 -20.20 0.79 -2.53
C GLY A 495 -21.48 1.31 -1.89
N ILE A 496 -22.44 0.42 -1.71
CA ILE A 496 -23.77 0.74 -1.18
C ILE A 496 -23.76 0.43 0.32
N TYR A 497 -24.07 1.42 1.16
CA TYR A 497 -24.12 1.22 2.61
C TYR A 497 -25.45 0.59 3.01
N THR A 498 -25.42 -0.66 3.48
CA THR A 498 -26.63 -1.43 3.79
C THR A 498 -26.69 -1.87 5.25
N ASN A 499 -27.89 -2.20 5.71
CA ASN A 499 -28.12 -2.85 6.99
C ASN A 499 -28.48 -4.33 6.81
N THR A 500 -28.16 -5.12 7.82
CA THR A 500 -28.54 -6.53 7.96
C THR A 500 -29.00 -6.76 9.39
N PRO A 501 -30.19 -7.32 9.65
CA PRO A 501 -30.62 -7.67 11.01
C PRO A 501 -29.71 -8.76 11.57
N ASP A 502 -29.10 -8.52 12.72
CA ASP A 502 -28.23 -9.48 13.43
C ASP A 502 -28.87 -9.77 14.79
N PRO A 503 -29.57 -10.92 14.96
CA PRO A 503 -30.32 -11.21 16.18
C PRO A 503 -29.41 -11.36 17.41
N THR A 504 -28.10 -11.53 17.22
CA THR A 504 -27.14 -11.64 18.33
C THR A 504 -26.85 -10.30 18.99
N LEU A 505 -26.94 -9.19 18.24
CA LEU A 505 -26.79 -7.84 18.78
C LEU A 505 -28.03 -7.44 19.59
N ASN A 506 -29.23 -7.68 19.04
CA ASN A 506 -30.51 -7.40 19.71
C ASN A 506 -30.61 -8.06 21.10
N LEU A 507 -30.12 -9.31 21.23
CA LEU A 507 -30.15 -10.05 22.49
C LEU A 507 -29.15 -9.51 23.54
N ARG A 508 -28.06 -8.87 23.10
CA ARG A 508 -27.00 -8.38 24.00
C ARG A 508 -27.20 -6.92 24.41
N ASP A 509 -27.67 -6.09 23.49
CA ASP A 509 -27.74 -4.62 23.66
C ASP A 509 -29.16 -4.14 24.02
N GLY A 510 -30.14 -5.04 24.14
CA GLY A 510 -31.53 -4.77 24.57
C GLY A 510 -32.42 -4.06 23.53
N PHE A 511 -31.81 -3.30 22.63
CA PHE A 511 -32.46 -2.56 21.55
C PHE A 511 -32.30 -3.26 20.19
N PRO A 512 -33.16 -3.01 19.19
CA PRO A 512 -33.03 -3.57 17.84
C PRO A 512 -31.86 -2.92 17.07
N VAL A 513 -30.64 -3.43 17.27
CA VAL A 513 -29.39 -2.94 16.67
C VAL A 513 -29.09 -3.68 15.37
N PHE A 514 -29.33 -3.02 14.24
CA PHE A 514 -28.97 -3.54 12.92
C PHE A 514 -27.46 -3.46 12.67
N ARG A 515 -26.85 -4.57 12.24
CA ARG A 515 -25.48 -4.58 11.74
C ARG A 515 -25.41 -3.82 10.41
N THR A 516 -24.32 -3.10 10.16
CA THR A 516 -24.12 -2.31 8.93
C THR A 516 -22.93 -2.82 8.13
N VAL A 517 -23.13 -2.96 6.81
CA VAL A 517 -22.21 -3.61 5.87
C VAL A 517 -22.20 -2.82 4.55
N ILE A 518 -21.02 -2.64 3.95
CA ILE A 518 -20.89 -2.02 2.63
C ILE A 518 -20.88 -3.12 1.58
N GLU A 519 -21.86 -3.12 0.66
CA GLU A 519 -21.82 -3.96 -0.55
C GLU A 519 -20.97 -3.21 -1.60
N ALA A 520 -19.76 -3.69 -1.88
CA ALA A 520 -18.83 -2.99 -2.77
C ALA A 520 -19.29 -3.08 -4.24
N ASN A 521 -19.30 -1.95 -4.94
CA ASN A 521 -19.39 -1.91 -6.40
C ASN A 521 -17.98 -1.86 -7.02
N HIS A 522 -17.10 -0.96 -6.58
CA HIS A 522 -15.73 -0.85 -7.08
C HIS A 522 -14.72 -0.84 -5.92
N VAL A 523 -13.53 -1.39 -6.16
CA VAL A 523 -12.42 -1.45 -5.19
C VAL A 523 -11.13 -1.00 -5.88
N GLU A 524 -10.66 0.18 -5.48
CA GLU A 524 -9.48 0.84 -6.00
C GLU A 524 -8.30 0.64 -5.01
N ARG A 525 -7.20 0.02 -5.45
CA ARG A 525 -5.96 -0.10 -4.66
C ARG A 525 -5.06 1.11 -4.93
N ARG A 526 -4.76 1.94 -3.91
CA ARG A 526 -3.82 3.09 -4.05
C ARG A 526 -2.44 2.70 -4.56
N ALA A 527 -2.02 1.44 -4.32
CA ALA A 527 -0.76 0.90 -4.83
C ALA A 527 -0.78 0.57 -6.33
N ASP A 528 -1.95 0.23 -6.92
CA ASP A 528 -2.06 -0.16 -8.33
C ASP A 528 -2.31 1.02 -9.27
N VAL A 529 -2.95 2.10 -8.80
CA VAL A 529 -3.06 3.38 -9.54
C VAL A 529 -1.68 3.83 -10.05
N LEU A 530 -0.68 3.69 -9.19
CA LEU A 530 0.73 3.93 -9.47
C LEU A 530 1.38 2.96 -10.47
N GLY A 531 0.80 1.77 -10.66
CA GLY A 531 1.36 0.69 -11.48
C GLY A 531 0.74 0.55 -12.88
N SER A 532 -0.53 0.94 -13.07
CA SER A 532 -1.28 0.66 -14.31
C SER A 532 -1.88 1.89 -15.00
N GLN A 533 -2.43 2.87 -14.26
CA GLN A 533 -3.18 3.99 -14.85
C GLN A 533 -2.29 5.14 -15.36
N LEU A 534 -1.01 5.17 -14.96
CA LEU A 534 -0.11 6.32 -15.19
C LEU A 534 1.02 6.09 -16.21
N LEU A 535 0.92 5.09 -17.08
CA LEU A 535 1.84 4.95 -18.22
C LEU A 535 1.15 5.24 -19.55
N THR A 536 0.83 6.51 -19.78
CA THR A 536 0.25 6.95 -21.05
C THR A 536 1.22 6.69 -22.22
N ALA A 537 0.67 6.59 -23.43
CA ALA A 537 1.49 6.52 -24.66
C ALA A 537 2.31 7.81 -24.92
N GLU A 538 2.06 8.87 -24.14
CA GLU A 538 2.79 10.14 -24.17
C GLU A 538 3.95 10.09 -23.14
N ASP A 539 3.69 9.69 -21.89
CA ASP A 539 4.72 9.41 -20.85
C ASP A 539 5.79 8.44 -21.36
N LYS A 540 5.39 7.32 -21.97
CA LYS A 540 6.33 6.34 -22.53
C LYS A 540 7.24 6.94 -23.60
N LYS A 541 6.76 7.92 -24.39
CA LYS A 541 7.59 8.66 -25.36
C LYS A 541 8.54 9.64 -24.66
N GLN A 542 8.13 10.27 -23.57
CA GLN A 542 9.00 11.14 -22.77
C GLN A 542 10.14 10.33 -22.13
N ILE A 543 9.82 9.22 -21.46
CA ILE A 543 10.79 8.28 -20.87
C ILE A 543 11.83 7.83 -21.91
N LEU A 544 11.40 7.43 -23.12
CA LEU A 544 12.28 7.01 -24.22
C LEU A 544 13.04 8.14 -24.91
N ARG A 545 12.69 9.41 -24.68
CA ARG A 545 13.49 10.58 -25.08
C ARG A 545 14.58 10.88 -24.04
N LEU A 546 14.22 10.84 -22.75
CA LEU A 546 15.15 11.12 -21.64
C LEU A 546 16.25 10.06 -21.52
N ALA A 547 15.91 8.77 -21.63
CA ALA A 547 16.89 7.67 -21.55
C ALA A 547 17.95 7.67 -22.69
N LYS A 548 17.77 8.47 -23.74
CA LYS A 548 18.78 8.66 -24.80
C LYS A 548 19.82 9.73 -24.47
N GLN A 549 19.61 10.53 -23.41
CA GLN A 549 20.59 11.52 -22.95
C GLN A 549 21.70 10.79 -22.17
N PRO A 550 23.00 11.06 -22.44
CA PRO A 550 24.09 10.37 -21.74
C PRO A 550 24.09 10.65 -20.23
N ASP A 551 23.66 11.85 -19.84
CA ASP A 551 23.74 12.35 -18.46
C ASP A 551 22.54 11.93 -17.59
N ILE A 552 21.63 11.11 -18.12
CA ILE A 552 20.40 10.67 -17.43
C ILE A 552 20.69 10.04 -16.06
N ALA A 553 21.82 9.34 -15.91
CA ALA A 553 22.28 8.79 -14.64
C ALA A 553 22.51 9.87 -13.56
N GLN A 554 23.22 10.96 -13.91
CA GLN A 554 23.50 12.05 -12.97
C GLN A 554 22.21 12.80 -12.62
N ARG A 555 21.35 13.06 -13.62
CA ARG A 555 20.03 13.67 -13.44
C ARG A 555 19.17 12.88 -12.46
N ILE A 556 19.10 11.55 -12.62
CA ILE A 556 18.37 10.65 -11.70
C ILE A 556 18.96 10.69 -10.29
N ILE A 557 20.30 10.64 -10.13
CA ILE A 557 20.98 10.70 -8.83
C ILE A 557 20.70 12.03 -8.11
N ASN A 558 20.73 13.15 -8.83
CA ASN A 558 20.43 14.47 -8.27
C ASN A 558 18.95 14.64 -7.90
N SER A 559 18.05 13.98 -8.65
CA SER A 559 16.60 13.97 -8.41
C SER A 559 16.17 13.12 -7.20
N ILE A 560 17.06 12.29 -6.66
CA ILE A 560 16.80 11.45 -5.49
C ILE A 560 17.06 12.25 -4.20
N ALA A 561 16.05 12.27 -3.33
CA ALA A 561 16.02 13.06 -2.09
C ALA A 561 16.49 14.52 -2.32
N PRO A 562 15.74 15.33 -3.10
CA PRO A 562 16.14 16.70 -3.43
C PRO A 562 16.22 17.60 -2.19
N SER A 563 15.49 17.28 -1.11
CA SER A 563 15.51 18.00 0.17
C SER A 563 16.78 17.79 1.02
N ILE A 564 17.78 17.06 0.51
CA ILE A 564 19.03 16.79 1.21
C ILE A 564 20.19 17.19 0.28
N TYR A 565 20.96 18.19 0.71
CA TYR A 565 22.18 18.63 0.02
C TYR A 565 23.29 17.58 0.12
N GLY A 566 24.18 17.54 -0.87
CA GLY A 566 25.34 16.64 -0.90
C GLY A 566 24.98 15.15 -0.96
N HIS A 567 25.74 14.33 -0.21
CA HIS A 567 25.59 12.86 -0.08
C HIS A 567 25.42 12.07 -1.40
N GLN A 568 26.06 12.49 -2.49
CA GLN A 568 25.97 11.85 -3.82
C GLN A 568 26.24 10.34 -3.80
N GLN A 569 27.17 9.86 -2.95
CA GLN A 569 27.42 8.43 -2.72
C GLN A 569 26.14 7.68 -2.31
N VAL A 570 25.42 8.21 -1.31
CA VAL A 570 24.21 7.61 -0.73
C VAL A 570 23.06 7.70 -1.73
N LYS A 571 22.92 8.83 -2.42
CA LYS A 571 21.93 9.00 -3.50
C LYS A 571 22.17 8.00 -4.64
N THR A 572 23.42 7.74 -5.01
CA THR A 572 23.80 6.73 -6.02
C THR A 572 23.49 5.31 -5.55
N ALA A 573 23.83 4.96 -4.30
CA ALA A 573 23.50 3.66 -3.73
C ALA A 573 21.99 3.40 -3.68
N LEU A 574 21.22 4.43 -3.28
CA LEU A 574 19.76 4.39 -3.22
C LEU A 574 19.14 4.29 -4.63
N ALA A 575 19.69 5.00 -5.63
CA ALA A 575 19.27 4.87 -7.03
C ALA A 575 19.40 3.42 -7.51
N LEU A 576 20.59 2.83 -7.38
CA LEU A 576 20.86 1.46 -7.82
C LEU A 576 19.94 0.44 -7.11
N ALA A 577 19.65 0.63 -5.82
CA ALA A 577 18.70 -0.21 -5.09
C ALA A 577 17.24 -0.07 -5.57
N LEU A 578 16.80 1.14 -5.91
CA LEU A 578 15.45 1.40 -6.43
C LEU A 578 15.22 0.78 -7.83
N PHE A 579 16.22 0.78 -8.71
CA PHE A 579 16.13 0.07 -10.01
C PHE A 579 16.35 -1.45 -9.88
N GLY A 580 17.29 -1.88 -9.05
CA GLY A 580 17.65 -3.29 -8.83
C GLY A 580 18.29 -3.98 -10.05
N GLY A 581 18.95 -5.12 -9.82
CA GLY A 581 19.51 -6.00 -10.86
C GLY A 581 18.50 -7.03 -11.39
N LYS A 582 18.98 -8.06 -12.07
CA LYS A 582 18.15 -9.14 -12.63
C LYS A 582 18.34 -10.44 -11.84
N PRO A 583 17.27 -11.07 -11.31
CA PRO A 583 17.38 -12.38 -10.67
C PRO A 583 17.75 -13.44 -11.71
N LYS A 584 18.70 -14.33 -11.37
CA LYS A 584 19.22 -15.36 -12.27
C LYS A 584 18.99 -16.75 -11.67
N PHE A 585 18.62 -17.71 -12.52
CA PHE A 585 18.45 -19.11 -12.15
C PHE A 585 19.58 -19.93 -12.78
N ILE A 586 20.40 -20.58 -11.95
CA ILE A 586 21.59 -21.33 -12.37
C ILE A 586 21.47 -22.75 -11.78
N LYS A 587 21.08 -23.72 -12.61
CA LYS A 587 21.07 -25.17 -12.28
C LYS A 587 20.56 -25.47 -10.86
N ASN A 588 19.29 -25.16 -10.60
CA ASN A 588 18.56 -25.27 -9.33
C ASN A 588 18.94 -24.29 -8.20
N SER A 589 20.02 -23.49 -8.32
CA SER A 589 20.25 -22.35 -7.43
C SER A 589 19.68 -21.05 -8.03
N ARG A 590 19.15 -20.17 -7.17
CA ARG A 590 18.64 -18.84 -7.55
C ARG A 590 19.58 -17.77 -6.98
N VAL A 591 20.24 -17.03 -7.86
CA VAL A 591 21.03 -15.85 -7.49
C VAL A 591 20.09 -14.65 -7.39
N ARG A 592 20.08 -13.99 -6.23
CA ARG A 592 19.29 -12.76 -6.00
C ARG A 592 19.72 -11.65 -6.96
N GLY A 593 18.75 -10.91 -7.51
CA GLY A 593 18.97 -9.72 -8.32
C GLY A 593 18.86 -8.42 -7.53
N ASP A 594 18.20 -8.48 -6.37
CA ASP A 594 17.93 -7.35 -5.49
C ASP A 594 19.22 -6.90 -4.78
N LEU A 595 19.42 -5.58 -4.69
CA LEU A 595 20.54 -4.95 -3.98
C LEU A 595 20.11 -4.58 -2.55
N ASN A 596 20.99 -4.81 -1.58
CA ASN A 596 20.79 -4.47 -0.18
C ASN A 596 21.73 -3.33 0.23
N VAL A 597 21.21 -2.30 0.91
CA VAL A 597 21.97 -1.10 1.31
C VAL A 597 21.85 -0.87 2.81
N LEU A 598 22.99 -0.66 3.49
CA LEU A 598 23.03 -0.28 4.89
C LEU A 598 23.61 1.14 5.04
N MET A 599 22.81 2.05 5.59
CA MET A 599 23.20 3.42 5.92
C MET A 599 23.56 3.51 7.41
N VAL A 600 24.83 3.78 7.70
CA VAL A 600 25.34 3.99 9.06
C VAL A 600 25.80 5.43 9.18
N GLY A 601 25.51 6.09 10.29
CA GLY A 601 26.02 7.45 10.52
C GLY A 601 25.47 8.11 11.77
N ASP A 602 25.96 9.30 12.05
CA ASP A 602 25.64 10.04 13.27
C ASP A 602 24.14 10.43 13.34
N PRO A 603 23.53 10.53 14.53
CA PRO A 603 22.16 11.04 14.65
C PRO A 603 22.09 12.49 14.15
N GLY A 604 21.07 12.80 13.35
CA GLY A 604 20.94 14.10 12.65
C GLY A 604 21.30 14.05 11.16
N THR A 605 22.05 13.05 10.68
CA THR A 605 22.49 12.90 9.27
C THR A 605 21.39 12.53 8.25
N ALA A 606 20.15 13.00 8.47
CA ALA A 606 18.97 12.83 7.61
C ALA A 606 18.59 11.40 7.16
N LYS A 607 19.23 10.33 7.68
CA LYS A 607 18.99 8.91 7.30
C LYS A 607 17.51 8.51 7.19
N SER A 608 16.69 8.85 8.19
CA SER A 608 15.25 8.55 8.19
C SER A 608 14.46 9.33 7.13
N GLN A 609 14.98 10.46 6.63
CA GLN A 609 14.39 11.16 5.47
C GLN A 609 14.67 10.41 4.16
N PHE A 610 15.89 9.87 3.96
CA PHE A 610 16.18 9.01 2.80
C PHE A 610 15.24 7.80 2.76
N LEU A 611 14.95 7.15 3.90
CA LEU A 611 13.96 6.07 3.97
C LEU A 611 12.53 6.55 3.64
N LYS A 612 12.11 7.72 4.15
CA LYS A 612 10.79 8.31 3.82
C LYS A 612 10.64 8.62 2.33
N PHE A 613 11.68 9.19 1.71
CA PHE A 613 11.73 9.44 0.27
C PHE A 613 11.66 8.12 -0.53
N ALA A 614 12.43 7.10 -0.12
CA ALA A 614 12.37 5.78 -0.73
C ALA A 614 10.98 5.13 -0.65
N LYS A 615 10.26 5.32 0.48
CA LYS A 615 8.87 4.86 0.66
C LYS A 615 7.91 5.49 -0.34
N GLN A 616 8.08 6.77 -0.65
CA GLN A 616 7.24 7.50 -1.61
C GLN A 616 7.60 7.16 -3.06
N THR A 617 8.89 6.98 -3.35
CA THR A 617 9.42 6.81 -4.72
C THR A 617 9.26 5.38 -5.25
N ALA A 618 9.43 4.37 -4.41
CA ALA A 618 9.31 2.97 -4.84
C ALA A 618 7.85 2.58 -5.09
N PRO A 619 7.55 1.77 -6.14
CA PRO A 619 6.17 1.38 -6.48
C PRO A 619 5.54 0.42 -5.45
N ARG A 620 6.35 -0.26 -4.64
CA ARG A 620 5.91 -1.12 -3.53
C ARG A 620 6.97 -1.12 -2.43
N ALA A 621 6.71 -0.37 -1.35
CA ALA A 621 7.61 -0.29 -0.21
C ALA A 621 6.86 -0.49 1.11
N VAL A 622 7.43 -1.32 1.99
CA VAL A 622 6.97 -1.47 3.38
C VAL A 622 7.99 -0.77 4.29
N TYR A 623 7.50 0.06 5.20
CA TYR A 623 8.33 0.76 6.18
C TYR A 623 8.15 0.15 7.57
N SER A 624 9.27 -0.15 8.22
CA SER A 624 9.34 -0.78 9.53
C SER A 624 10.42 -0.13 10.41
N THR A 625 10.35 -0.35 11.72
CA THR A 625 11.33 0.12 12.70
C THR A 625 11.81 -1.06 13.55
N GLY A 626 13.11 -1.16 13.78
CA GLY A 626 13.74 -2.31 14.45
C GLY A 626 13.20 -2.61 15.85
N LYS A 627 12.64 -1.61 16.56
CA LYS A 627 11.97 -1.79 17.85
C LYS A 627 10.51 -2.27 17.75
N GLY A 628 9.77 -1.77 16.75
CA GLY A 628 8.36 -2.12 16.54
C GLY A 628 8.18 -3.41 15.75
N ALA A 629 9.22 -3.85 15.04
CA ALA A 629 9.27 -5.05 14.23
C ALA A 629 9.55 -6.29 15.08
N SER A 630 8.57 -6.72 15.89
CA SER A 630 8.63 -8.06 16.48
C SER A 630 8.69 -9.14 15.39
N ALA A 631 9.14 -10.35 15.73
CA ALA A 631 9.25 -11.45 14.78
C ALA A 631 7.97 -11.69 13.97
N VAL A 632 6.79 -11.52 14.57
CA VAL A 632 5.49 -11.61 13.88
C VAL A 632 5.26 -10.46 12.90
N GLY A 633 5.65 -9.23 13.27
CA GLY A 633 5.52 -8.05 12.41
C GLY A 633 6.55 -7.98 11.27
N LEU A 634 7.71 -8.62 11.42
CA LEU A 634 8.77 -8.65 10.41
C LEU A 634 8.69 -9.86 9.47
N THR A 635 8.49 -11.06 10.04
CA THR A 635 8.55 -12.36 9.34
C THR A 635 7.15 -12.81 8.94
N ALA A 636 6.71 -14.01 9.29
CA ALA A 636 5.29 -14.35 9.37
C ALA A 636 4.98 -15.06 10.69
N GLY A 637 3.89 -14.65 11.34
CA GLY A 637 3.41 -15.25 12.58
C GLY A 637 2.07 -15.96 12.37
N VAL A 638 1.78 -16.96 13.20
CA VAL A 638 0.45 -17.56 13.24
C VAL A 638 -0.37 -16.83 14.30
N SER A 639 -1.57 -16.38 13.92
CA SER A 639 -2.48 -15.63 14.76
C SER A 639 -3.87 -16.28 14.70
N ARG A 640 -4.62 -16.25 15.80
CA ARG A 640 -5.95 -16.86 15.84
C ARG A 640 -6.99 -15.83 15.38
N ASP A 641 -7.75 -16.14 14.33
CA ASP A 641 -8.81 -15.23 13.89
C ASP A 641 -9.96 -15.22 14.92
N PRO A 642 -10.42 -14.06 15.42
CA PRO A 642 -11.46 -14.01 16.44
C PRO A 642 -12.85 -14.43 15.94
N PHE A 643 -13.11 -14.47 14.62
CA PHE A 643 -14.41 -14.82 14.07
C PHE A 643 -14.52 -16.32 13.74
N THR A 644 -13.58 -16.89 12.96
CA THR A 644 -13.58 -18.34 12.68
C THR A 644 -13.01 -19.17 13.82
N LYS A 645 -12.23 -18.55 14.72
CA LYS A 645 -11.45 -19.20 15.80
C LYS A 645 -10.36 -20.15 15.30
N GLU A 646 -10.04 -20.11 14.01
CA GLU A 646 -8.98 -20.89 13.35
C GLU A 646 -7.62 -20.20 13.47
N TRP A 647 -6.55 -20.96 13.24
CA TRP A 647 -5.19 -20.44 13.18
C TRP A 647 -4.85 -19.98 11.75
N VAL A 648 -4.58 -18.69 11.59
CA VAL A 648 -4.30 -18.04 10.30
C VAL A 648 -2.86 -17.53 10.28
N LEU A 649 -2.15 -17.80 9.19
CA LEU A 649 -0.80 -17.29 8.97
C LEU A 649 -0.84 -15.83 8.50
N GLN A 650 -0.30 -14.91 9.30
CA GLN A 650 -0.17 -13.49 8.98
C GLN A 650 1.24 -13.20 8.49
N GLY A 651 1.36 -12.72 7.24
CA GLY A 651 2.63 -12.24 6.69
C GLY A 651 2.95 -10.84 7.15
N GLY A 652 4.11 -10.67 7.78
CA GLY A 652 4.70 -9.38 8.16
C GLY A 652 5.52 -8.73 7.05
N ALA A 653 6.30 -7.71 7.42
CA ALA A 653 6.87 -6.74 6.50
C ALA A 653 7.69 -7.32 5.34
N LEU A 654 8.52 -8.35 5.58
CA LEU A 654 9.37 -8.95 4.54
C LEU A 654 8.56 -9.73 3.48
N VAL A 655 7.43 -10.31 3.87
CA VAL A 655 6.52 -11.05 2.96
C VAL A 655 5.61 -10.07 2.21
N LEU A 656 5.11 -9.03 2.89
CA LEU A 656 4.35 -7.94 2.26
C LEU A 656 5.19 -7.16 1.23
N ALA A 657 6.51 -7.06 1.45
CA ALA A 657 7.46 -6.40 0.53
C ALA A 657 7.92 -7.25 -0.67
N ASP A 658 7.34 -8.43 -0.94
CA ASP A 658 7.75 -9.29 -2.07
C ASP A 658 7.76 -8.55 -3.43
N LYS A 659 8.87 -8.68 -4.18
CA LYS A 659 9.25 -7.92 -5.40
C LYS A 659 9.39 -6.39 -5.22
N GLY A 660 9.27 -5.89 -4.00
CA GLY A 660 9.38 -4.48 -3.64
C GLY A 660 10.64 -4.17 -2.81
N VAL A 661 10.52 -3.17 -1.93
CA VAL A 661 11.57 -2.71 -1.02
C VAL A 661 11.09 -2.80 0.43
N CYS A 662 11.91 -3.37 1.31
CA CYS A 662 11.71 -3.32 2.75
C CYS A 662 12.64 -2.25 3.34
N LEU A 663 12.04 -1.27 4.02
CA LEU A 663 12.73 -0.14 4.63
C LEU A 663 12.75 -0.35 6.15
N ILE A 664 13.94 -0.41 6.76
CA ILE A 664 14.09 -0.65 8.20
C ILE A 664 14.89 0.49 8.83
N ASP A 665 14.26 1.27 9.71
CA ASP A 665 14.96 2.26 10.56
C ASP A 665 15.27 1.68 11.94
N GLU A 666 16.26 2.23 12.64
CA GLU A 666 16.82 1.69 13.91
C GLU A 666 17.24 0.21 13.83
N PHE A 667 17.89 -0.22 12.73
CA PHE A 667 18.35 -1.61 12.51
C PHE A 667 19.34 -2.10 13.58
N ASP A 668 20.04 -1.19 14.27
CA ASP A 668 20.85 -1.49 15.45
C ASP A 668 20.04 -2.11 16.60
N LYS A 669 18.76 -1.74 16.76
CA LYS A 669 17.94 -1.99 17.96
C LYS A 669 17.03 -3.22 17.82
N MET A 670 17.34 -4.11 16.89
CA MET A 670 16.58 -5.33 16.61
C MET A 670 16.95 -6.48 17.53
N ASN A 671 15.96 -7.25 17.99
CA ASN A 671 16.17 -8.41 18.86
C ASN A 671 16.86 -9.56 18.11
N GLU A 672 17.53 -10.45 18.83
CA GLU A 672 18.32 -11.54 18.23
C GLU A 672 17.47 -12.52 17.40
N GLN A 673 16.22 -12.78 17.80
CA GLN A 673 15.26 -13.61 17.03
C GLN A 673 14.86 -12.98 15.69
N ASP A 674 14.87 -11.64 15.62
CA ASP A 674 14.57 -10.90 14.38
C ASP A 674 15.82 -10.89 13.48
N ARG A 675 17.01 -10.76 14.08
CA ARG A 675 18.31 -10.87 13.38
C ARG A 675 18.47 -12.25 12.71
N THR A 676 18.20 -13.36 13.41
CA THR A 676 18.26 -14.72 12.82
C THR A 676 17.28 -14.92 11.66
N SER A 677 16.07 -14.38 11.79
CA SER A 677 15.06 -14.46 10.74
C SER A 677 15.40 -13.61 9.50
N ILE A 678 16.05 -12.46 9.68
CA ILE A 678 16.60 -11.66 8.58
C ILE A 678 17.71 -12.43 7.84
N HIS A 679 18.58 -13.15 8.54
CA HIS A 679 19.64 -13.94 7.90
C HIS A 679 19.08 -14.98 6.91
N GLU A 680 17.99 -15.68 7.26
CA GLU A 680 17.29 -16.62 6.38
C GLU A 680 16.74 -15.89 5.14
N ALA A 681 15.97 -14.82 5.36
CA ALA A 681 15.35 -14.04 4.30
C ALA A 681 16.37 -13.40 3.32
N MET A 682 17.50 -12.88 3.81
CA MET A 682 18.53 -12.24 2.98
C MET A 682 19.41 -13.23 2.19
N GLU A 683 19.57 -14.47 2.64
CA GLU A 683 20.28 -15.53 1.89
C GLU A 683 19.34 -16.21 0.89
N GLN A 684 18.18 -16.70 1.34
CA GLN A 684 17.33 -17.60 0.56
C GLN A 684 16.23 -16.86 -0.23
N GLN A 685 15.90 -15.62 0.15
CA GLN A 685 14.72 -14.87 -0.33
C GLN A 685 13.40 -15.62 -0.09
N SER A 686 13.38 -16.43 0.97
CA SER A 686 12.26 -17.18 1.52
C SER A 686 12.37 -17.24 3.05
N ILE A 687 11.24 -17.45 3.72
CA ILE A 687 11.14 -17.64 5.17
C ILE A 687 10.34 -18.92 5.41
N SER A 688 10.89 -19.84 6.20
CA SER A 688 10.21 -21.06 6.63
C SER A 688 9.44 -20.82 7.94
N VAL A 689 8.20 -21.30 8.00
CA VAL A 689 7.35 -21.21 9.20
C VAL A 689 6.79 -22.60 9.51
N SER A 690 7.21 -23.14 10.65
CA SER A 690 6.69 -24.36 11.26
C SER A 690 6.13 -24.01 12.64
N LYS A 691 4.86 -23.60 12.70
CA LYS A 691 4.20 -23.11 13.93
C LYS A 691 2.73 -23.53 13.95
N ALA A 692 2.21 -23.93 15.12
CA ALA A 692 0.81 -24.34 15.33
C ALA A 692 0.28 -25.38 14.32
N GLY A 693 1.11 -26.34 13.90
CA GLY A 693 0.75 -27.38 12.91
C GLY A 693 0.82 -26.93 11.45
N ILE A 694 1.03 -25.64 11.18
CA ILE A 694 1.23 -25.11 9.83
C ILE A 694 2.73 -25.16 9.52
N VAL A 695 3.10 -25.99 8.52
CA VAL A 695 4.45 -26.07 7.96
C VAL A 695 4.42 -25.51 6.54
N THR A 696 4.94 -24.32 6.33
CA THR A 696 4.91 -23.60 5.05
C THR A 696 6.21 -22.83 4.81
N SER A 697 6.50 -22.52 3.54
CA SER A 697 7.56 -21.57 3.18
C SER A 697 6.95 -20.41 2.39
N LEU A 698 7.26 -19.18 2.81
CA LEU A 698 6.80 -17.95 2.18
C LEU A 698 7.95 -17.30 1.40
N GLN A 699 7.64 -16.66 0.28
CA GLN A 699 8.63 -15.93 -0.51
C GLN A 699 8.76 -14.50 0.02
N ALA A 700 10.01 -14.05 0.18
CA ALA A 700 10.36 -12.75 0.77
C ALA A 700 11.37 -12.02 -0.14
N ARG A 701 11.02 -11.84 -1.42
CA ARG A 701 11.93 -11.39 -2.47
C ARG A 701 12.00 -9.86 -2.51
N CYS A 702 12.55 -9.26 -1.46
CA CYS A 702 12.67 -7.80 -1.31
C CYS A 702 14.13 -7.33 -1.37
N SER A 703 14.32 -6.07 -1.79
CA SER A 703 15.52 -5.30 -1.49
C SER A 703 15.42 -4.78 -0.05
N VAL A 704 16.47 -4.97 0.76
CA VAL A 704 16.52 -4.44 2.13
C VAL A 704 17.34 -3.15 2.14
N ILE A 705 16.71 -2.04 2.55
CA ILE A 705 17.38 -0.75 2.79
C ILE A 705 17.25 -0.44 4.28
N ALA A 706 18.37 -0.53 4.98
CA ALA A 706 18.44 -0.38 6.44
C ALA A 706 19.16 0.92 6.83
N ALA A 707 18.68 1.57 7.89
CA ALA A 707 19.40 2.63 8.59
C ALA A 707 19.78 2.16 10.00
N ALA A 708 21.03 2.38 10.39
CA ALA A 708 21.55 2.06 11.72
C ALA A 708 22.31 3.25 12.32
N ASN A 709 22.44 3.26 13.64
CA ASN A 709 23.21 4.24 14.41
C ASN A 709 24.53 3.62 14.92
N PRO A 710 25.63 4.39 15.02
CA PRO A 710 26.86 3.92 15.62
C PRO A 710 26.72 3.79 17.14
N ILE A 711 27.43 2.81 17.71
CA ILE A 711 27.53 2.62 19.17
C ILE A 711 28.11 3.89 19.80
N GLY A 712 27.49 4.37 20.89
CA GLY A 712 27.86 5.62 21.56
C GLY A 712 27.44 6.90 20.83
N GLY A 713 26.67 6.80 19.74
CA GLY A 713 26.05 7.95 19.08
C GLY A 713 26.97 8.82 18.22
N ARG A 714 28.26 8.47 18.06
CA ARG A 714 29.17 9.06 17.07
C ARG A 714 30.05 8.00 16.41
N TYR A 715 30.21 8.05 15.09
CA TYR A 715 30.99 7.07 14.32
C TYR A 715 32.50 7.26 14.52
N ASN A 716 33.16 6.33 15.20
CA ASN A 716 34.59 6.41 15.46
C ASN A 716 35.43 5.78 14.32
N ALA A 717 35.95 6.61 13.42
CA ALA A 717 36.76 6.16 12.28
C ALA A 717 38.11 5.48 12.63
N ALA A 718 38.52 5.42 13.90
CA ALA A 718 39.69 4.63 14.32
C ALA A 718 39.39 3.13 14.53
N ARG A 719 38.14 2.79 14.85
CA ARG A 719 37.65 1.40 15.03
C ARG A 719 37.29 0.75 13.69
N THR A 720 37.13 -0.58 13.65
CA THR A 720 36.51 -1.21 12.46
C THR A 720 35.04 -0.79 12.32
N PHE A 721 34.49 -0.93 11.11
CA PHE A 721 33.06 -0.78 10.86
C PHE A 721 32.20 -1.73 11.73
N ALA A 722 32.65 -2.98 11.94
CA ALA A 722 31.97 -3.95 12.80
C ALA A 722 32.07 -3.62 14.31
N GLU A 723 33.16 -3.00 14.77
CA GLU A 723 33.26 -2.47 16.15
C GLU A 723 32.39 -1.22 16.40
N ASN A 724 31.96 -0.53 15.35
CA ASN A 724 31.15 0.70 15.43
C ASN A 724 29.64 0.43 15.34
N VAL A 725 29.21 -0.74 14.87
CA VAL A 725 27.82 -1.08 14.59
C VAL A 725 27.55 -2.49 15.13
N GLU A 726 26.55 -2.64 15.99
CA GLU A 726 26.35 -3.86 16.81
C GLU A 726 25.74 -5.05 16.02
N LEU A 727 26.40 -5.44 14.94
CA LEU A 727 25.95 -6.44 13.98
C LEU A 727 27.03 -7.50 13.76
N THR A 728 26.60 -8.75 13.54
CA THR A 728 27.52 -9.86 13.27
C THR A 728 28.01 -9.81 11.82
N ASP A 729 29.26 -10.20 11.56
CA ASP A 729 29.83 -10.25 10.20
C ASP A 729 28.95 -11.00 9.16
N PRO A 730 28.24 -12.11 9.50
CA PRO A 730 27.33 -12.78 8.57
C PRO A 730 26.07 -11.97 8.22
N ILE A 731 25.75 -10.85 8.91
CA ILE A 731 24.77 -9.84 8.47
C ILE A 731 25.46 -8.89 7.48
N LEU A 732 26.63 -8.37 7.83
CA LEU A 732 27.32 -7.35 7.05
C LEU A 732 27.68 -7.85 5.64
N GLN A 733 28.01 -9.13 5.49
CA GLN A 733 28.21 -9.81 4.19
C GLN A 733 26.94 -10.02 3.35
N ARG A 734 25.76 -9.59 3.83
CA ARG A 734 24.47 -9.61 3.08
C ARG A 734 24.11 -8.29 2.43
N PHE A 735 24.72 -7.20 2.91
CA PHE A 735 24.60 -5.89 2.31
C PHE A 735 25.60 -5.76 1.15
N ASP A 736 25.12 -5.29 0.00
CA ASP A 736 25.95 -5.07 -1.19
C ASP A 736 26.68 -3.72 -1.12
N LEU A 737 26.09 -2.75 -0.41
CA LEU A 737 26.65 -1.42 -0.18
C LEU A 737 26.54 -1.00 1.29
N LEU A 738 27.67 -0.51 1.80
CA LEU A 738 27.82 0.04 3.15
C LEU A 738 28.08 1.56 3.02
N CYS A 739 27.11 2.38 3.38
CA CYS A 739 27.20 3.84 3.28
C CYS A 739 27.48 4.43 4.67
N VAL A 740 28.64 5.07 4.85
CA VAL A 740 29.02 5.70 6.14
C VAL A 740 28.87 7.22 6.06
N LEU A 741 27.76 7.74 6.60
CA LEU A 741 27.53 9.17 6.77
C LEU A 741 28.30 9.65 8.01
N GLN A 742 29.36 10.40 7.80
CA GLN A 742 30.21 10.97 8.86
C GLN A 742 29.97 12.47 8.92
N ASP A 743 29.53 12.98 10.07
CA ASP A 743 29.50 14.43 10.31
C ASP A 743 30.94 14.99 10.36
N LYS A 744 31.16 16.10 9.65
CA LYS A 744 32.48 16.73 9.47
C LYS A 744 32.32 18.24 9.25
N VAL A 745 32.59 19.00 10.30
CA VAL A 745 32.66 20.46 10.26
C VAL A 745 33.59 20.93 9.13
N ASP A 746 33.03 21.68 8.19
CA ASP A 746 33.72 22.31 7.07
C ASP A 746 32.96 23.58 6.69
N PRO A 747 33.47 24.78 7.03
CA PRO A 747 32.68 26.01 6.96
C PRO A 747 32.11 26.29 5.56
N VAL A 748 32.74 25.80 4.48
CA VAL A 748 32.28 25.98 3.10
C VAL A 748 31.10 25.07 2.75
N ASP A 749 31.04 23.85 3.29
CA ASP A 749 29.88 22.97 3.09
C ASP A 749 28.77 23.24 4.13
N ASP A 750 29.13 23.71 5.33
CA ASP A 750 28.19 24.18 6.36
C ASP A 750 27.42 25.43 5.90
N GLU A 751 28.09 26.40 5.27
CA GLU A 751 27.49 27.60 4.65
C GLU A 751 26.48 27.21 3.54
N ARG A 752 26.90 26.36 2.60
CA ARG A 752 26.05 25.86 1.50
C ARG A 752 24.84 25.06 2.00
N LEU A 753 25.03 24.29 3.07
CA LEU A 753 23.93 23.59 3.73
C LEU A 753 22.96 24.56 4.41
N ALA A 754 23.45 25.63 5.03
CA ALA A 754 22.62 26.66 5.63
C ALA A 754 21.78 27.41 4.58
N ASP A 755 22.38 27.88 3.49
CA ASP A 755 21.68 28.52 2.37
C ASP A 755 20.62 27.60 1.75
N PHE A 756 20.95 26.32 1.57
CA PHE A 756 20.02 25.32 1.08
C PHE A 756 18.83 25.12 2.04
N VAL A 757 19.07 25.02 3.35
CA VAL A 757 18.02 24.86 4.36
C VAL A 757 17.15 26.12 4.48
N VAL A 758 17.75 27.32 4.47
CA VAL A 758 17.04 28.60 4.51
C VAL A 758 16.15 28.75 3.28
N SER A 759 16.68 28.54 2.07
CA SER A 759 15.90 28.62 0.82
C SER A 759 14.78 27.56 0.75
N SER A 760 15.01 26.35 1.28
CA SER A 760 13.97 25.34 1.44
C SER A 760 12.85 25.79 2.40
N HIS A 761 13.20 26.43 3.52
CA HIS A 761 12.20 26.95 4.45
C HIS A 761 11.41 28.15 3.88
N MET A 762 12.08 29.06 3.18
CA MET A 762 11.41 30.18 2.48
C MET A 762 10.38 29.65 1.46
N ARG A 763 10.75 28.66 0.63
CA ARG A 763 9.83 27.99 -0.31
C ARG A 763 8.68 27.27 0.39
N SER A 764 8.87 26.74 1.59
CA SER A 764 7.79 26.06 2.33
C SER A 764 6.73 26.99 2.91
N ASN A 765 7.04 28.29 3.09
CA ASN A 765 6.16 29.28 3.69
C ASN A 765 5.33 30.09 2.67
N SER A 766 5.63 30.03 1.37
CA SER A 766 4.92 30.79 0.33
C SER A 766 3.56 30.18 -0.04
N LYS A 767 2.62 30.18 0.91
CA LYS A 767 1.20 30.01 0.62
C LYS A 767 0.56 31.39 0.39
N LYS A 768 0.43 31.81 -0.87
CA LYS A 768 -0.62 32.79 -1.25
C LYS A 768 -1.97 32.21 -0.77
N SER A 769 -2.88 33.06 -0.29
CA SER A 769 -4.27 32.66 -0.03
C SER A 769 -4.96 32.28 -1.34
N PRO A 770 -5.89 31.30 -1.35
CA PRO A 770 -6.45 30.73 -2.58
C PRO A 770 -7.52 31.61 -3.26
N GLU A 771 -7.41 32.94 -3.13
CA GLU A 771 -8.40 33.92 -3.59
C GLU A 771 -7.83 34.92 -4.62
N GLU A 772 -6.54 34.82 -4.96
CA GLU A 772 -5.82 35.70 -5.91
C GLU A 772 -5.18 34.88 -7.05
N GLN A 773 -5.96 34.00 -7.71
CA GLN A 773 -5.46 33.09 -8.76
C GLN A 773 -6.33 32.97 -10.02
N GLU A 774 -7.00 34.05 -10.42
CA GLU A 774 -7.50 34.25 -11.79
C GLU A 774 -7.01 35.62 -12.29
N GLY A 775 -5.95 35.65 -13.11
CA GLY A 775 -5.27 36.88 -13.53
C GLY A 775 -4.03 36.63 -14.39
N ASP A 776 -2.84 36.75 -13.79
CA ASP A 776 -1.60 37.13 -14.50
C ASP A 776 -0.56 36.00 -14.67
N GLU A 777 -0.94 34.86 -15.27
CA GLU A 777 0.01 33.75 -15.50
C GLU A 777 1.13 34.08 -16.50
N GLU A 778 0.94 35.05 -17.41
CA GLU A 778 1.93 35.37 -18.47
C GLU A 778 3.01 36.39 -18.03
N GLU A 779 2.74 37.29 -17.07
CA GLU A 779 3.74 38.28 -16.62
C GLU A 779 4.64 37.78 -15.47
N GLU A 780 4.11 37.01 -14.49
CA GLU A 780 4.96 36.43 -13.42
C GLU A 780 6.09 35.54 -14.01
N LEU A 781 5.83 34.88 -15.15
CA LEU A 781 6.80 34.00 -15.84
C LEU A 781 8.04 34.77 -16.37
N SER A 782 7.85 36.00 -16.85
CA SER A 782 8.94 36.86 -17.35
C SER A 782 9.66 37.62 -16.23
N ALA A 783 9.02 37.82 -15.08
CA ALA A 783 9.66 38.37 -13.89
C ALA A 783 10.54 37.31 -13.19
N MET A 784 10.05 36.07 -13.07
CA MET A 784 10.81 34.94 -12.50
C MET A 784 12.13 34.67 -13.24
N THR A 785 12.19 34.90 -14.55
CA THR A 785 13.42 34.63 -15.33
C THR A 785 14.56 35.63 -15.09
N GLN A 786 14.29 36.82 -14.53
CA GLN A 786 15.34 37.82 -14.28
C GLN A 786 16.04 37.63 -12.93
N SER A 787 15.33 37.21 -11.88
CA SER A 787 15.94 36.89 -10.58
C SER A 787 16.72 35.57 -10.59
N MET A 788 16.46 34.68 -11.57
CA MET A 788 17.16 33.41 -11.76
C MET A 788 18.62 33.51 -12.24
N GLN A 789 19.16 34.71 -12.53
CA GLN A 789 20.57 34.85 -12.94
C GLN A 789 21.58 34.74 -11.79
N VAL A 790 21.14 34.61 -10.53
CA VAL A 790 22.01 34.35 -9.38
C VAL A 790 21.66 32.98 -8.76
N GLY A 791 22.55 32.00 -8.87
CA GLY A 791 22.39 30.69 -8.22
C GLY A 791 22.96 29.51 -9.01
N ASP A 792 22.07 28.68 -9.57
CA ASP A 792 22.40 27.32 -10.01
C ASP A 792 21.89 26.93 -11.41
N ALA A 793 22.83 26.43 -12.23
CA ALA A 793 22.52 25.67 -13.43
C ALA A 793 21.95 24.26 -13.09
N ASP A 794 22.23 23.73 -11.90
CA ASP A 794 21.79 22.39 -11.47
C ASP A 794 20.27 22.27 -11.31
N ALA A 795 19.54 23.39 -11.18
CA ALA A 795 18.08 23.39 -11.25
C ALA A 795 17.53 22.89 -12.61
N SER A 796 18.34 22.95 -13.68
CA SER A 796 18.00 22.39 -15.00
C SER A 796 18.23 20.87 -15.13
N MET A 797 18.77 20.22 -14.07
CA MET A 797 19.14 18.80 -14.06
C MET A 797 18.20 17.92 -13.24
N THR A 798 17.29 18.48 -12.44
CA THR A 798 16.32 17.69 -11.66
C THR A 798 15.13 17.26 -12.50
N LEU A 799 14.81 15.97 -12.48
CA LEU A 799 13.57 15.41 -13.01
C LEU A 799 12.42 15.65 -12.03
N ASP A 800 11.21 15.78 -12.59
CA ASP A 800 9.97 15.70 -11.80
C ASP A 800 9.86 14.34 -11.07
N GLN A 801 9.23 14.36 -9.89
CA GLN A 801 9.08 13.21 -9.00
C GLN A 801 7.99 12.23 -9.46
N GLU A 802 6.92 12.68 -10.14
CA GLU A 802 5.97 11.75 -10.76
C GLU A 802 6.62 11.03 -11.93
N LEU A 803 7.31 11.78 -12.80
CA LEU A 803 8.03 11.23 -13.95
C LEU A 803 9.14 10.26 -13.52
N LEU A 804 9.89 10.55 -12.44
CA LEU A 804 10.88 9.64 -11.86
C LEU A 804 10.25 8.31 -11.39
N ARG A 805 9.06 8.36 -10.77
CA ARG A 805 8.32 7.16 -10.31
C ARG A 805 7.85 6.32 -11.51
N LYS A 806 7.28 6.95 -12.55
CA LYS A 806 6.94 6.30 -13.83
C LYS A 806 8.16 5.67 -14.49
N TYR A 807 9.31 6.35 -14.46
CA TYR A 807 10.56 5.88 -15.04
C TYR A 807 11.11 4.62 -14.32
N ILE A 808 11.15 4.62 -12.99
CA ILE A 808 11.58 3.46 -12.19
C ILE A 808 10.65 2.26 -12.41
N LEU A 809 9.34 2.48 -12.46
CA LEU A 809 8.35 1.44 -12.78
C LEU A 809 8.57 0.86 -14.19
N TYR A 810 8.74 1.71 -15.20
CA TYR A 810 8.99 1.27 -16.57
C TYR A 810 10.28 0.44 -16.67
N ALA A 811 11.36 0.92 -16.06
CA ALA A 811 12.66 0.25 -16.06
C ALA A 811 12.62 -1.11 -15.35
N ARG A 812 11.91 -1.24 -14.21
CA ARG A 812 11.74 -2.52 -13.49
C ARG A 812 10.86 -3.51 -14.24
N THR A 813 9.82 -3.05 -14.93
CA THR A 813 8.84 -3.91 -15.62
C THR A 813 9.34 -4.39 -16.98
N TYR A 814 9.92 -3.50 -17.79
CA TYR A 814 10.23 -3.81 -19.19
C TYR A 814 11.71 -4.16 -19.44
N VAL A 815 12.66 -3.57 -18.72
CA VAL A 815 14.10 -3.71 -19.02
C VAL A 815 14.75 -4.80 -18.17
N ASN A 816 15.36 -5.78 -18.84
CA ASN A 816 15.86 -7.01 -18.22
C ASN A 816 17.30 -7.31 -18.67
N PRO A 817 18.29 -6.56 -18.16
CA PRO A 817 19.64 -6.51 -18.72
C PRO A 817 20.36 -7.87 -18.72
N VAL A 818 21.27 -8.05 -19.68
CA VAL A 818 22.12 -9.24 -19.84
C VAL A 818 23.58 -8.81 -19.86
N LEU A 819 24.48 -9.61 -19.29
CA LEU A 819 25.91 -9.37 -19.37
C LEU A 819 26.38 -9.59 -20.81
N ALA A 820 27.04 -8.59 -21.42
CA ALA A 820 27.57 -8.71 -22.77
C ALA A 820 28.70 -9.74 -22.85
N SER A 821 28.76 -10.51 -23.95
CA SER A 821 29.77 -11.57 -24.14
C SER A 821 31.21 -11.05 -24.34
N GLY A 822 31.38 -9.74 -24.55
CA GLY A 822 32.68 -9.07 -24.71
C GLY A 822 33.10 -8.20 -23.51
N LEU A 823 32.43 -8.33 -22.37
CA LEU A 823 32.74 -7.60 -21.14
C LEU A 823 34.16 -7.94 -20.62
N ASP A 824 34.92 -6.94 -20.15
CA ASP A 824 36.27 -7.15 -19.60
C ASP A 824 36.25 -7.85 -18.23
N THR A 825 36.19 -9.18 -18.24
CA THR A 825 36.27 -10.00 -17.02
C THR A 825 37.66 -9.95 -16.38
N GLY A 826 38.72 -9.76 -17.16
CA GLY A 826 40.10 -9.69 -16.68
C GLY A 826 40.32 -8.51 -15.74
N LYS A 827 39.70 -7.37 -16.01
CA LYS A 827 39.65 -6.20 -15.10
C LYS A 827 38.93 -6.48 -13.79
N VAL A 828 37.87 -7.30 -13.79
CA VAL A 828 37.17 -7.72 -12.56
C VAL A 828 38.05 -8.67 -11.74
N GLU A 829 38.71 -9.63 -12.38
CA GLU A 829 39.63 -10.57 -11.73
C GLU A 829 40.84 -9.85 -11.14
N ALA A 830 41.46 -8.92 -11.88
CA ALA A 830 42.58 -8.10 -11.43
C ALA A 830 42.18 -7.21 -10.24
N PHE A 831 41.02 -6.54 -10.32
CA PHE A 831 40.47 -5.74 -9.23
C PHE A 831 40.21 -6.59 -7.98
N TYR A 832 39.61 -7.78 -8.12
CA TYR A 832 39.35 -8.68 -6.99
C TYR A 832 40.63 -9.20 -6.35
N ALA A 833 41.64 -9.59 -7.15
CA ALA A 833 42.94 -10.01 -6.65
C ALA A 833 43.65 -8.87 -5.90
N GLN A 834 43.56 -7.64 -6.38
CA GLN A 834 44.08 -6.44 -5.72
C GLN A 834 43.33 -6.15 -4.41
N LEU A 835 41.99 -6.23 -4.42
CA LEU A 835 41.11 -6.01 -3.27
C LEU A 835 41.33 -7.04 -2.15
N ARG A 836 41.48 -8.32 -2.50
CA ARG A 836 41.72 -9.41 -1.56
C ARG A 836 43.11 -9.30 -0.91
N ARG A 837 44.15 -8.95 -1.68
CA ARG A 837 45.50 -8.67 -1.15
C ARG A 837 45.50 -7.48 -0.19
N ALA A 838 44.79 -6.39 -0.51
CA ALA A 838 44.68 -5.22 0.37
C ALA A 838 43.93 -5.54 1.68
N SER A 839 42.82 -6.30 1.60
CA SER A 839 42.02 -6.74 2.75
C SER A 839 42.84 -7.59 3.73
N GLN A 840 43.61 -8.57 3.25
CA GLN A 840 44.39 -9.50 4.08
C GLN A 840 45.38 -8.80 5.04
N HIS A 841 46.02 -7.71 4.62
CA HIS A 841 46.95 -6.96 5.47
C HIS A 841 46.26 -5.94 6.41
N THR A 842 44.97 -5.67 6.21
CA THR A 842 44.26 -4.58 6.91
C THR A 842 43.45 -5.07 8.12
N GLY A 843 43.11 -6.36 8.19
CA GLY A 843 42.31 -6.93 9.30
C GLY A 843 40.90 -6.33 9.40
N ALA A 844 40.35 -5.91 8.26
CA ALA A 844 39.02 -5.32 8.13
C ALA A 844 38.07 -6.24 7.33
N VAL A 845 36.84 -5.77 7.09
CA VAL A 845 35.72 -6.50 6.45
C VAL A 845 36.20 -7.53 5.41
N PRO A 846 35.97 -8.85 5.65
CA PRO A 846 36.57 -9.90 4.83
C PRO A 846 35.93 -9.97 3.45
N VAL A 847 36.74 -9.78 2.40
CA VAL A 847 36.26 -9.66 1.01
C VAL A 847 35.83 -11.02 0.44
N ALA A 848 34.56 -11.36 0.68
CA ALA A 848 33.90 -12.54 0.16
C ALA A 848 33.62 -12.46 -1.35
N VAL A 849 33.36 -13.62 -1.99
CA VAL A 849 32.91 -13.72 -3.39
C VAL A 849 31.59 -12.98 -3.62
N ARG A 850 30.76 -12.84 -2.57
CA ARG A 850 29.48 -12.11 -2.62
C ARG A 850 29.62 -10.68 -3.16
N HIS A 851 30.73 -9.98 -2.90
CA HIS A 851 30.95 -8.63 -3.43
C HIS A 851 31.17 -8.59 -4.96
N LEU A 852 31.59 -9.69 -5.59
CA LEU A 852 31.60 -9.80 -7.05
C LEU A 852 30.18 -9.90 -7.60
N GLU A 853 29.30 -10.65 -6.93
CA GLU A 853 27.89 -10.68 -7.29
C GLU A 853 27.23 -9.29 -7.10
N SER A 854 27.56 -8.59 -6.02
CA SER A 854 27.15 -7.19 -5.77
C SER A 854 27.58 -6.26 -6.91
N LEU A 855 28.81 -6.41 -7.41
CA LEU A 855 29.35 -5.65 -8.53
C LEU A 855 28.53 -5.90 -9.82
N PHE A 856 28.23 -7.15 -10.16
CA PHE A 856 27.37 -7.46 -11.31
C PHE A 856 25.93 -6.97 -11.14
N ARG A 857 25.34 -7.07 -9.93
CA ARG A 857 24.00 -6.50 -9.63
C ARG A 857 23.97 -4.98 -9.81
N MET A 858 25.02 -4.27 -9.39
CA MET A 858 25.14 -2.81 -9.59
C MET A 858 25.31 -2.43 -11.06
N ALA A 859 26.11 -3.17 -11.82
CA ALA A 859 26.26 -2.93 -13.25
C ALA A 859 24.94 -3.17 -14.03
N GLU A 860 24.17 -4.20 -13.65
CA GLU A 860 22.82 -4.43 -14.16
C GLU A 860 21.83 -3.32 -13.75
N ALA A 861 21.87 -2.85 -12.51
CA ALA A 861 21.02 -1.75 -12.06
C ALA A 861 21.33 -0.43 -12.80
N HIS A 862 22.61 -0.17 -13.11
CA HIS A 862 23.02 0.98 -13.91
C HIS A 862 22.57 0.84 -15.38
N ALA A 863 22.76 -0.32 -16.00
CA ALA A 863 22.25 -0.59 -17.36
C ALA A 863 20.72 -0.40 -17.43
N ARG A 864 19.98 -0.92 -16.43
CA ARG A 864 18.53 -0.69 -16.29
C ARG A 864 18.17 0.78 -16.11
N MET A 865 18.96 1.57 -15.38
CA MET A 865 18.74 3.01 -15.24
C MET A 865 18.88 3.78 -16.57
N HIS A 866 19.75 3.30 -17.48
CA HIS A 866 19.86 3.79 -18.87
C HIS A 866 18.86 3.12 -19.85
N LEU A 867 17.95 2.27 -19.36
CA LEU A 867 17.07 1.41 -20.17
C LEU A 867 17.82 0.53 -21.20
N ARG A 868 19.06 0.13 -20.91
CA ARG A 868 19.89 -0.75 -21.75
C ARG A 868 19.63 -2.22 -21.43
N ASP A 869 19.39 -3.04 -22.46
CA ASP A 869 19.25 -4.50 -22.32
C ASP A 869 20.59 -5.24 -22.21
N THR A 870 21.73 -4.55 -22.39
CA THR A 870 23.08 -5.11 -22.24
C THR A 870 23.94 -4.26 -21.32
N VAL A 871 24.66 -4.91 -20.41
CA VAL A 871 25.66 -4.29 -19.52
C VAL A 871 26.99 -4.13 -20.28
N GLY A 872 27.57 -2.93 -20.26
CA GLY A 872 28.88 -2.62 -20.84
C GLY A 872 29.95 -2.24 -19.81
N ASP A 873 31.19 -2.03 -20.28
CA ASP A 873 32.34 -1.76 -19.41
C ASP A 873 32.25 -0.42 -18.65
N GLU A 874 31.41 0.52 -19.11
CA GLU A 874 31.11 1.76 -18.38
C GLU A 874 30.30 1.48 -17.10
N ASP A 875 29.30 0.62 -17.20
CA ASP A 875 28.42 0.22 -16.09
C ASP A 875 29.23 -0.56 -15.05
N LEU A 876 30.14 -1.42 -15.54
CA LEU A 876 31.11 -2.15 -14.75
C LEU A 876 32.10 -1.22 -14.04
N ALA A 877 32.62 -0.19 -14.73
CA ALA A 877 33.54 0.78 -14.14
C ALA A 877 32.86 1.62 -13.05
N LEU A 878 31.59 2.01 -13.21
CA LEU A 878 30.82 2.64 -12.14
C LEU A 878 30.60 1.70 -10.96
N ALA A 879 30.22 0.44 -11.21
CA ALA A 879 30.02 -0.55 -10.14
C ALA A 879 31.32 -0.78 -9.32
N ILE A 880 32.48 -0.84 -9.99
CA ILE A 880 33.79 -0.88 -9.33
C ILE A 880 34.01 0.41 -8.50
N ARG A 881 33.72 1.60 -9.05
CA ARG A 881 33.88 2.89 -8.35
C ARG A 881 33.07 2.94 -7.05
N VAL A 882 31.76 2.68 -7.13
CA VAL A 882 30.82 2.73 -6.00
C VAL A 882 31.15 1.68 -4.94
N LEU A 883 31.50 0.45 -5.35
CA LEU A 883 31.93 -0.60 -4.41
C LEU A 883 33.25 -0.23 -3.71
N THR A 884 34.22 0.29 -4.46
CA THR A 884 35.52 0.71 -3.92
C THR A 884 35.35 1.85 -2.92
N GLU A 885 34.52 2.83 -3.26
CA GLU A 885 34.22 4.00 -2.44
C GLU A 885 33.55 3.59 -1.11
N SER A 886 32.48 2.79 -1.18
CA SER A 886 31.81 2.18 -0.02
C SER A 886 32.79 1.41 0.88
N LEU A 887 33.60 0.52 0.30
CA LEU A 887 34.59 -0.27 1.06
C LEU A 887 35.71 0.59 1.66
N CYS A 888 36.15 1.65 0.97
CA CYS A 888 37.15 2.60 1.46
C CYS A 888 36.59 3.44 2.61
N ASP A 889 35.32 3.85 2.54
CA ASP A 889 34.75 4.70 3.57
C ASP A 889 34.44 3.95 4.88
N ALA A 890 34.23 2.63 4.81
CA ALA A 890 34.17 1.70 5.95
C ALA A 890 35.54 1.27 6.53
N GLN A 891 36.68 1.64 5.92
CA GLN A 891 38.01 1.34 6.49
C GLN A 891 38.38 2.22 7.69
N LYS A 892 39.23 1.67 8.57
CA LYS A 892 39.96 2.42 9.61
C LYS A 892 40.72 3.59 8.98
N PHE A 893 40.68 4.75 9.64
CA PHE A 893 41.23 6.03 9.15
C PHE A 893 42.68 5.95 8.65
N THR A 894 43.54 5.20 9.33
CA THR A 894 44.95 4.98 8.95
C THR A 894 45.08 4.33 7.56
N PHE A 895 44.34 3.25 7.32
CA PHE A 895 44.36 2.51 6.07
C PHE A 895 43.53 3.18 4.97
N LYS A 896 42.50 3.96 5.32
CA LYS A 896 41.64 4.71 4.39
C LYS A 896 42.44 5.59 3.41
N ARG A 897 43.54 6.22 3.86
CA ARG A 897 44.45 6.99 2.98
C ARG A 897 45.30 6.09 2.06
N GLN A 898 45.77 4.95 2.55
CA GLN A 898 46.52 3.96 1.76
C GLN A 898 45.64 3.31 0.68
N TRP A 899 44.41 2.93 1.04
CA TRP A 899 43.43 2.35 0.13
C TRP A 899 43.02 3.34 -0.98
N ARG A 900 42.68 4.59 -0.64
CA ARG A 900 42.40 5.65 -1.64
C ARG A 900 43.58 5.87 -2.61
N ARG A 901 44.84 5.75 -2.14
CA ARG A 901 46.03 5.82 -3.01
C ARG A 901 46.17 4.59 -3.92
N LEU A 902 45.87 3.40 -3.41
CA LEU A 902 46.04 2.12 -4.12
C LEU A 902 44.95 1.85 -5.16
N PHE A 903 43.70 2.27 -4.89
CA PHE A 903 42.57 2.14 -5.82
C PHE A 903 42.27 3.42 -6.62
N ARG A 904 43.15 4.43 -6.56
CA ARG A 904 42.98 5.71 -7.27
C ARG A 904 42.55 5.57 -8.74
N PRO A 905 43.15 4.68 -9.57
CA PRO A 905 42.79 4.59 -10.99
C PRO A 905 41.32 4.21 -11.24
N TYR A 906 40.67 3.53 -10.30
CA TYR A 906 39.25 3.18 -10.38
C TYR A 906 38.34 4.28 -9.80
N LEU A 907 38.84 5.06 -8.83
CA LEU A 907 38.11 6.15 -8.19
C LEU A 907 38.00 7.40 -9.08
N THR A 908 39.07 7.75 -9.81
CA THR A 908 39.10 8.94 -10.69
C THR A 908 38.44 8.73 -12.05
N TYR A 909 37.85 7.56 -12.32
CA TYR A 909 37.20 7.27 -13.60
C TYR A 909 35.92 8.13 -13.79
N ARG A 910 35.86 8.90 -14.89
CA ARG A 910 34.78 9.86 -15.19
C ARG A 910 34.51 10.86 -14.05
N GLN A 911 35.57 11.45 -13.49
CA GLN A 911 35.49 12.73 -12.77
C GLN A 911 36.12 13.83 -13.62
N ASP A 912 35.50 15.00 -13.69
CA ASP A 912 36.04 16.12 -14.45
C ASP A 912 37.34 16.62 -13.82
N ASN A 913 38.34 16.89 -14.66
CA ASN A 913 39.63 17.43 -14.23
C ASN A 913 39.46 18.70 -13.39
N ASN A 914 38.49 19.56 -13.76
CA ASN A 914 38.20 20.80 -13.03
C ASN A 914 37.63 20.55 -11.63
N VAL A 915 36.80 19.52 -11.43
CA VAL A 915 36.29 19.14 -10.09
C VAL A 915 37.41 18.54 -9.24
N LEU A 916 38.28 17.73 -9.84
CA LEU A 916 39.47 17.19 -9.18
C LEU A 916 40.43 18.32 -8.74
N LEU A 917 40.68 19.31 -9.60
CA LEU A 917 41.54 20.45 -9.30
C LEU A 917 40.91 21.38 -8.24
N LEU A 918 39.60 21.64 -8.30
CA LEU A 918 38.88 22.35 -7.24
C LEU A 918 39.00 21.63 -5.88
N HIS A 919 38.89 20.31 -5.84
CA HIS A 919 39.05 19.56 -4.59
C HIS A 919 40.47 19.66 -4.03
N VAL A 920 41.49 19.62 -4.89
CA VAL A 920 42.91 19.81 -4.51
C VAL A 920 43.17 21.23 -4.02
N LEU A 921 42.55 22.24 -4.66
CA LEU A 921 42.59 23.64 -4.24
C LEU A 921 41.92 23.83 -2.88
N HIS A 922 40.72 23.26 -2.68
CA HIS A 922 40.02 23.26 -1.39
C HIS A 922 40.85 22.57 -0.29
N GLU A 923 41.54 21.45 -0.57
CA GLU A 923 42.43 20.81 0.41
C GLU A 923 43.62 21.72 0.77
N LEU A 924 44.18 22.48 -0.18
CA LEU A 924 45.20 23.49 0.10
C LEU A 924 44.66 24.61 0.98
N PHE A 925 43.55 25.25 0.59
CA PHE A 925 42.93 26.32 1.35
C PHE A 925 42.50 25.88 2.76
N LYS A 926 41.96 24.66 2.93
CA LYS A 926 41.63 24.11 4.25
C LYS A 926 42.88 23.87 5.11
N SER A 927 44.00 23.46 4.51
CA SER A 927 45.29 23.34 5.22
C SER A 927 45.90 24.71 5.59
N ALA A 928 45.78 25.71 4.72
CA ALA A 928 46.20 27.08 4.99
C ALA A 928 45.36 27.74 6.10
N HIS A 929 44.03 27.58 6.06
CA HIS A 929 43.12 28.06 7.10
C HIS A 929 43.40 27.42 8.46
N ALA A 930 43.58 26.09 8.51
CA ALA A 930 43.93 25.40 9.75
C ALA A 930 45.29 25.89 10.32
N TYR A 931 46.28 26.14 9.46
CA TYR A 931 47.57 26.71 9.86
C TYR A 931 47.42 28.16 10.37
N GLN A 932 46.66 29.01 9.68
CA GLN A 932 46.41 30.40 10.07
C GLN A 932 45.61 30.46 11.39
N GLN A 933 44.64 29.56 11.61
CA GLN A 933 43.87 29.45 12.84
C GLN A 933 44.75 29.02 14.04
N LEU A 934 45.65 28.05 13.86
CA LEU A 934 46.65 27.67 14.86
C LEU A 934 47.64 28.81 15.16
N ARG A 935 48.06 29.56 14.12
CA ARG A 935 48.90 30.76 14.24
C ARG A 935 48.18 31.89 14.98
N MET A 936 46.89 32.08 14.76
CA MET A 936 46.07 33.04 15.52
C MET A 936 45.89 32.61 16.98
N GLN A 937 45.70 31.31 17.28
CA GLN A 937 45.66 30.82 18.66
C GLN A 937 46.98 31.05 19.42
N THR A 938 48.13 30.79 18.77
CA THR A 938 49.45 31.06 19.37
C THR A 938 49.74 32.56 19.52
N ASN A 939 49.38 33.39 18.53
CA ASN A 939 49.50 34.86 18.65
C ASN A 939 48.59 35.43 19.76
N ALA A 940 47.38 34.88 19.93
CA ALA A 940 46.47 35.28 21.00
C ALA A 940 47.02 34.92 22.40
N GLN A 941 47.67 33.76 22.56
CA GLN A 941 48.39 33.39 23.78
C GLN A 941 49.62 34.29 24.03
N ALA A 942 50.26 34.80 22.97
CA ALA A 942 51.34 35.80 23.05
C ALA A 942 50.85 37.25 23.30
N GLY A 943 49.55 37.49 23.51
CA GLY A 943 49.01 38.80 23.87
C GLY A 943 48.91 39.81 22.73
N HIS A 944 49.26 39.43 21.50
CA HIS A 944 49.10 40.29 20.32
C HIS A 944 47.70 40.11 19.71
N ARG A 945 46.87 41.16 19.80
CA ARG A 945 45.64 41.28 19.00
C ARG A 945 46.00 41.51 17.53
N SER A 946 46.24 40.45 16.77
CA SER A 946 46.22 40.53 15.32
C SER A 946 44.80 40.87 14.84
N HIS A 947 44.68 41.74 13.83
CA HIS A 947 43.44 41.86 13.08
C HIS A 947 43.08 40.50 12.45
N LYS A 948 41.79 40.27 12.18
CA LYS A 948 41.41 39.22 11.23
C LYS A 948 41.95 39.63 9.85
N GLU A 949 42.88 38.84 9.33
CA GLU A 949 43.19 38.84 7.90
C GLU A 949 42.01 38.16 7.19
N THR A 950 41.24 38.90 6.40
CA THR A 950 40.01 38.44 5.75
C THR A 950 40.26 37.55 4.51
N THR A 951 41.53 37.38 4.13
CA THR A 951 41.93 36.74 2.88
C THR A 951 42.87 35.57 3.14
N LEU A 952 42.57 34.42 2.55
CA LEU A 952 43.48 33.28 2.45
C LEU A 952 44.28 33.37 1.16
N THR A 953 45.57 33.07 1.23
CA THR A 953 46.47 33.01 0.07
C THR A 953 47.14 31.65 -0.02
N VAL A 954 47.23 31.10 -1.24
CA VAL A 954 47.86 29.82 -1.56
C VAL A 954 48.75 30.00 -2.80
N LEU A 955 49.99 29.53 -2.78
CA LEU A 955 50.91 29.69 -3.90
C LEU A 955 50.49 28.80 -5.09
N ARG A 956 50.64 29.33 -6.31
CA ARG A 956 50.34 28.58 -7.55
C ARG A 956 51.17 27.29 -7.66
N ASP A 957 52.41 27.33 -7.20
CA ASP A 957 53.35 26.19 -7.25
C ASP A 957 52.94 25.03 -6.33
N ASP A 958 52.21 25.29 -5.23
CA ASP A 958 51.66 24.25 -4.37
C ASP A 958 50.49 23.52 -5.04
N LEU A 959 49.60 24.26 -5.71
CA LEU A 959 48.53 23.68 -6.53
C LEU A 959 49.14 22.85 -7.67
N LEU A 960 50.13 23.39 -8.37
CA LEU A 960 50.81 22.72 -9.48
C LEU A 960 51.58 21.47 -9.04
N SER A 961 52.18 21.49 -7.84
CA SER A 961 52.84 20.33 -7.24
C SER A 961 51.84 19.25 -6.84
N LYS A 962 50.68 19.60 -6.25
CA LYS A 962 49.61 18.63 -5.99
C LYS A 962 48.96 18.13 -7.27
N ALA A 963 48.73 18.97 -8.28
CA ALA A 963 48.16 18.59 -9.58
C ALA A 963 49.06 17.59 -10.33
N LYS A 964 50.38 17.80 -10.33
CA LYS A 964 51.35 16.79 -10.82
C LYS A 964 51.22 15.46 -10.07
N SER A 965 50.93 15.48 -8.77
CA SER A 965 50.64 14.25 -8.00
C SER A 965 49.29 13.59 -8.36
N VAL A 966 48.40 14.30 -9.06
CA VAL A 966 47.13 13.79 -9.64
C VAL A 966 47.34 13.22 -11.05
N GLY A 967 48.45 13.55 -11.72
CA GLY A 967 48.69 13.23 -13.13
C GLY A 967 48.21 14.33 -14.09
N ILE A 968 47.85 15.50 -13.56
CA ILE A 968 47.44 16.68 -14.34
C ILE A 968 48.65 17.62 -14.40
N TYR A 969 49.05 18.01 -15.62
CA TYR A 969 50.28 18.78 -15.86
C TYR A 969 50.02 20.22 -16.33
N ASP A 970 48.84 20.49 -16.88
CA ASP A 970 48.37 21.82 -17.26
C ASP A 970 47.26 22.28 -16.31
N LEU A 971 47.13 23.59 -16.15
CA LEU A 971 46.17 24.27 -15.28
C LEU A 971 45.50 25.47 -15.99
N SER A 972 45.86 25.80 -17.23
CA SER A 972 45.31 26.91 -18.00
C SER A 972 43.78 26.84 -18.12
N GLU A 973 43.27 25.74 -18.68
CA GLU A 973 41.83 25.42 -18.80
C GLU A 973 41.07 25.48 -17.46
N PHE A 974 41.75 25.28 -16.34
CA PHE A 974 41.16 25.31 -15.00
C PHE A 974 40.95 26.73 -14.48
N TYR A 975 41.93 27.62 -14.67
CA TYR A 975 41.84 29.02 -14.25
C TYR A 975 40.82 29.81 -15.07
N GLU A 976 40.66 29.47 -16.35
CA GLU A 976 39.65 30.04 -17.24
C GLU A 976 38.25 29.45 -16.98
N SER A 977 38.13 28.39 -16.18
CA SER A 977 36.85 27.72 -15.95
C SER A 977 35.90 28.51 -15.04
N ALA A 978 34.63 28.58 -15.42
CA ALA A 978 33.57 29.20 -14.61
C ALA A 978 33.38 28.53 -13.23
N ALA A 979 33.91 27.31 -13.04
CA ALA A 979 33.89 26.61 -11.76
C ALA A 979 34.92 27.20 -10.77
N PHE A 980 36.08 27.67 -11.25
CA PHE A 980 37.09 28.35 -10.42
C PHE A 980 36.56 29.69 -9.91
N THR A 981 35.95 30.50 -10.79
CA THR A 981 35.36 31.80 -10.41
C THR A 981 34.08 31.67 -9.59
N LYS A 982 33.17 30.73 -9.88
CA LYS A 982 31.98 30.46 -9.03
C LYS A 982 32.35 30.06 -7.59
N ALA A 983 33.54 29.50 -7.37
CA ALA A 983 34.02 29.14 -6.03
C ALA A 983 34.68 30.29 -5.25
N GLY A 984 34.72 31.51 -5.81
CA GLY A 984 35.23 32.72 -5.13
C GLY A 984 36.76 32.85 -5.13
N PHE A 985 37.46 32.13 -6.00
CA PHE A 985 38.91 32.25 -6.15
C PHE A 985 39.27 33.31 -7.19
N HIS A 986 40.23 34.17 -6.83
CA HIS A 986 40.88 35.08 -7.77
C HIS A 986 42.39 34.83 -7.79
N ILE A 987 43.06 35.22 -8.89
CA ILE A 987 44.50 35.05 -9.08
C ILE A 987 45.13 36.43 -8.97
N ASP A 988 46.14 36.56 -8.11
CA ASP A 988 47.03 37.71 -8.11
C ASP A 988 48.31 37.37 -8.90
N GLU A 989 48.42 37.95 -10.09
CA GLU A 989 49.59 37.81 -10.95
C GLU A 989 50.85 38.44 -10.35
N ALA A 990 50.72 39.42 -9.44
CA ALA A 990 51.86 40.10 -8.82
C ALA A 990 52.55 39.25 -7.76
N THR A 991 51.81 38.39 -7.04
CA THR A 991 52.35 37.45 -6.04
C THR A 991 52.43 36.00 -6.52
N ASN A 992 51.92 35.68 -7.71
CA ASN A 992 51.73 34.31 -8.21
C ASN A 992 50.95 33.42 -7.21
N SER A 993 49.95 34.03 -6.56
CA SER A 993 49.11 33.38 -5.56
C SER A 993 47.65 33.34 -5.99
N ILE A 994 46.95 32.33 -5.50
CA ILE A 994 45.49 32.20 -5.58
C ILE A 994 44.97 32.71 -4.24
N ILE A 995 44.03 33.64 -4.30
CA ILE A 995 43.44 34.29 -3.14
C ILE A 995 41.97 33.87 -3.04
N LYS A 996 41.48 33.69 -1.81
CA LYS A 996 40.06 33.58 -1.52
C LYS A 996 39.71 34.51 -0.36
N ASP A 997 38.68 35.31 -0.56
CA ASP A 997 38.06 36.10 0.50
C ASP A 997 37.18 35.18 1.39
N ILE A 998 37.05 35.52 2.68
CA ILE A 998 36.27 34.80 3.70
C ILE A 998 35.23 35.70 4.37
#